data_AF-A0A661NVD1-F1
#
_entry.id   AF-A0A661NVD1-F1
#
_cell.length_a   1.000
_cell.length_b   1.000
_cell.length_c   1.000
_cell.angle_alpha   90.00
_cell.angle_beta   90.00
_cell.angle_gamma   90.00
#
_symmetry.space_group_name_H-M   'P 1'
#
loop_
_entity.id
_entity.type
_entity.pdbx_description
1 polymer ?
#
loop_
_entity_poly.entity_id
_entity_poly.type
_entity_poly.pdbx_seq_one_letter_code
_entity_poly.pdbx_strand_id
1 'polypeptide(L)'
;MILSVVLAAAACGGSGNGQSDGGQCQPGQAQCSYYSDCAEGEDCVDGCCQAARTCANDSTCQPEGLCVEGRCVHLCVNDTDCPADAACVFGFCSPYPQEVLAALTAAAPDEAGGQQGQLRVGIGDVALDFPVGVSMWGFGGRLGPRTPYRDTLGGSDSMFDRPRAKAFVFDNGRRRIILVRAPMGCSTDFMASEVAWQVYQATGENYLNRLVFSAPHTHSHPGRFWNIFYEGVKLGVLGAGDFSYEMFHRIATTLARAVLAALDDLQPARFGYAVNEHMDPQGVIHHYRRGEYPGIELDDTLVVMRIDDDQGRPRAVLVNMALHGTHFDGTTVSMDAPGAVELIAQQKLQELTGRPVEVAFLSRSSGDVSPAGDGSGLDDWRKVQQVGELAWPKIKELYDSLEGKTTADVELQMATRRVPVNHQVLGYGPEDYYDIIGNTPCEKDKDCSIGYQCIRGMCGTLYLFGGFQCVSGGDEDPATRFEDGHLGCIFSAQTLSKGRPIPQFTKARMSVLRIGDLGLVTVPGEPLSQYGRDLAGELAQRGFADATVLGYSQDHHLYIMHADNWLQGGYEPSMGIWGWREGDYYFEQTVELMDWQAERGTLVDDAGLKPTYFEFPCAADDDCGLDPQGNPLVCGPESFCIVAPTASVVAPAIIEDVAPEVERISLATLTWAGGHPGVDLPRMTLEREEGGGWVEVTNNAGVIYSDDGYTTITFYRGDYDSDHTWELHWEEKLDFPTGRYRIHIEGHYYDGQQVQSYQLDSRPFDFVPCSRLLVLGVQMDENDISAAVMYPPGPTNDDGQNPFSQLEPLGVLRHTGLVPPTMPWPVPADGTVTVTVSIQPPSGDAVQLGPLAVDGSGQVEYHYVSSRDAQGQESTATASLPASLFTAAHGAWRGAGQYQLTVTASDSHGNGGSSTLTLDLP
;
A
#
# COMPACT_ATOMS: atom_id res chain seq x y z
N MET A 1 16.03 -30.13 -53.02
CA MET A 1 17.34 -29.47 -53.15
C MET A 1 17.35 -28.41 -52.06
N ILE A 2 18.00 -28.54 -50.91
CA ILE A 2 19.38 -28.94 -50.64
C ILE A 2 19.43 -29.65 -49.27
N LEU A 3 20.36 -30.59 -49.15
CA LEU A 3 20.69 -31.42 -48.01
C LEU A 3 22.02 -30.89 -47.41
N SER A 4 22.14 -30.92 -46.07
CA SER A 4 23.36 -31.13 -45.28
C SER A 4 24.54 -30.14 -45.35
N VAL A 5 24.91 -29.54 -44.19
CA VAL A 5 26.24 -29.69 -43.54
C VAL A 5 26.07 -29.54 -42.02
N VAL A 6 26.66 -30.49 -41.27
CA VAL A 6 26.74 -30.62 -39.82
C VAL A 6 28.23 -30.51 -39.40
N LEU A 7 28.48 -30.09 -38.15
CA LEU A 7 29.71 -30.14 -37.32
C LEU A 7 30.74 -29.00 -37.45
N ALA A 8 30.83 -28.17 -36.39
CA ALA A 8 31.90 -28.25 -35.39
C ALA A 8 31.62 -27.30 -34.20
N ALA A 9 30.95 -27.80 -33.17
CA ALA A 9 31.00 -27.23 -31.82
C ALA A 9 31.63 -28.31 -30.92
N ALA A 10 32.74 -27.98 -30.27
CA ALA A 10 33.42 -28.85 -29.34
C ALA A 10 33.28 -28.27 -27.93
N ALA A 11 32.63 -29.06 -27.07
CA ALA A 11 32.76 -29.21 -25.60
C ALA A 11 33.04 -27.94 -24.75
N CYS A 12 32.26 -27.60 -23.73
CA CYS A 12 31.72 -28.48 -22.68
C CYS A 12 30.21 -28.32 -22.50
N GLY A 13 29.55 -29.44 -22.15
CA GLY A 13 28.10 -29.56 -22.06
C GLY A 13 27.57 -29.45 -20.63
N GLY A 14 26.30 -29.08 -20.54
CA GLY A 14 25.45 -29.11 -19.36
C GLY A 14 24.02 -28.86 -19.80
N SER A 15 23.35 -29.90 -20.29
CA SER A 15 21.91 -29.91 -20.51
C SER A 15 21.34 -31.18 -19.87
N GLY A 16 20.43 -31.04 -18.92
CA GLY A 16 19.73 -32.16 -18.31
C GLY A 16 18.40 -31.70 -17.72
N ASN A 17 17.32 -32.28 -18.24
CA ASN A 17 15.98 -32.23 -17.66
C ASN A 17 16.00 -32.61 -16.17
N GLY A 18 15.14 -31.97 -15.38
CA GLY A 18 14.96 -32.15 -13.93
C GLY A 18 14.49 -33.54 -13.50
N GLN A 19 15.41 -34.48 -13.52
CA GLN A 19 15.49 -35.59 -12.56
C GLN A 19 16.94 -35.61 -12.09
N SER A 20 17.16 -35.44 -10.78
CA SER A 20 18.42 -35.83 -10.15
C SER A 20 18.50 -37.36 -10.14
N ASP A 21 18.64 -37.96 -11.33
CA ASP A 21 19.34 -39.23 -11.44
C ASP A 21 20.77 -38.90 -11.03
N GLY A 22 21.10 -39.15 -9.75
CA GLY A 22 22.42 -38.90 -9.19
C GLY A 22 23.48 -39.32 -10.19
N GLY A 23 24.17 -38.33 -10.77
CA GLY A 23 25.21 -38.57 -11.75
C GLY A 23 26.12 -39.66 -11.19
N GLN A 24 26.40 -40.70 -11.96
CA GLN A 24 27.24 -41.79 -11.45
C GLN A 24 28.59 -41.20 -11.07
N CYS A 25 28.81 -40.99 -9.78
CA CYS A 25 30.08 -40.50 -9.26
C CYS A 25 31.20 -41.39 -9.77
N GLN A 26 32.37 -40.80 -10.01
CA GLN A 26 33.47 -41.59 -10.53
C GLN A 26 33.79 -42.76 -9.57
N PRO A 27 34.25 -43.92 -10.06
CA PRO A 27 34.56 -45.06 -9.20
C PRO A 27 35.51 -44.68 -8.05
N GLY A 28 35.02 -44.78 -6.81
CA GLY A 28 35.77 -44.39 -5.59
C GLY A 28 35.39 -43.03 -5.00
N GLN A 29 34.50 -42.28 -5.65
CA GLN A 29 33.98 -41.01 -5.19
C GLN A 29 32.68 -41.22 -4.39
N ALA A 30 32.58 -40.60 -3.22
CA ALA A 30 31.39 -40.69 -2.38
C ALA A 30 30.24 -39.87 -2.97
N GLN A 31 29.00 -40.35 -2.80
CA GLN A 31 27.80 -39.57 -3.05
C GLN A 31 27.56 -38.61 -1.89
N CYS A 32 26.99 -37.46 -2.19
CA CYS A 32 26.63 -36.44 -1.22
C CYS A 32 25.35 -35.73 -1.63
N SER A 33 24.68 -35.13 -0.65
CA SER A 33 23.56 -34.21 -0.84
C SER A 33 23.92 -32.81 -0.33
N TYR A 34 24.81 -32.73 0.64
CA TYR A 34 25.29 -31.51 1.26
C TYR A 34 26.82 -31.51 1.33
N TYR A 35 27.43 -30.31 1.38
CA TYR A 35 28.89 -30.20 1.57
C TYR A 35 29.37 -30.90 2.85
N SER A 36 28.51 -30.95 3.87
CA SER A 36 28.77 -31.62 5.16
C SER A 36 28.81 -33.15 5.06
N ASP A 37 28.31 -33.74 3.98
CA ASP A 37 28.42 -35.19 3.73
C ASP A 37 29.84 -35.58 3.26
N CYS A 38 30.61 -34.60 2.77
CA CYS A 38 31.94 -34.82 2.20
C CYS A 38 33.06 -34.65 3.22
N ALA A 39 34.14 -35.43 3.04
CA ALA A 39 35.28 -35.43 3.94
C ALA A 39 35.97 -34.05 3.99
N GLU A 40 36.78 -33.82 5.02
CA GLU A 40 37.56 -32.58 5.16
C GLU A 40 38.43 -32.35 3.89
N GLY A 41 38.27 -31.17 3.26
CA GLY A 41 38.93 -30.84 2.00
C GLY A 41 38.18 -31.29 0.74
N GLU A 42 36.97 -31.82 0.85
CA GLU A 42 36.05 -32.11 -0.26
C GLU A 42 34.79 -31.25 -0.18
N ASP A 43 34.09 -31.07 -1.30
CA ASP A 43 32.81 -30.36 -1.42
C ASP A 43 31.82 -31.20 -2.23
N CYS A 44 30.53 -30.98 -2.03
CA CYS A 44 29.49 -31.66 -2.77
C CYS A 44 29.17 -30.92 -4.07
N VAL A 45 29.61 -31.46 -5.21
CA VAL A 45 29.37 -30.87 -6.53
C VAL A 45 28.69 -31.91 -7.41
N ASP A 46 27.53 -31.56 -7.94
CA ASP A 46 26.67 -32.43 -8.75
C ASP A 46 26.32 -33.78 -8.08
N GLY A 47 26.15 -33.77 -6.75
CA GLY A 47 25.81 -34.95 -5.95
C GLY A 47 26.98 -35.89 -5.66
N CYS A 48 28.22 -35.46 -5.93
CA CYS A 48 29.42 -36.24 -5.70
C CYS A 48 30.48 -35.44 -4.93
N CYS A 49 31.15 -36.06 -3.95
CA CYS A 49 32.22 -35.42 -3.20
C CYS A 49 33.45 -35.21 -4.07
N GLN A 50 33.82 -33.97 -4.33
CA GLN A 50 34.95 -33.57 -5.16
C GLN A 50 35.98 -32.85 -4.31
N ALA A 51 37.27 -32.96 -4.66
CA ALA A 51 38.33 -32.26 -3.95
C ALA A 51 38.11 -30.74 -4.03
N ALA A 52 38.03 -30.08 -2.87
CA ALA A 52 37.79 -28.66 -2.75
C ALA A 52 39.11 -27.89 -2.63
N ARG A 53 39.15 -26.67 -3.19
CA ARG A 53 40.28 -25.76 -3.00
C ARG A 53 40.33 -25.29 -1.55
N THR A 54 41.51 -25.27 -0.94
CA THR A 54 41.70 -24.70 0.40
C THR A 54 41.59 -23.17 0.38
N CYS A 55 41.04 -22.61 1.44
CA CYS A 55 40.78 -21.19 1.55
C CYS A 55 41.06 -20.66 2.95
N ALA A 56 41.34 -19.36 3.03
CA ALA A 56 41.50 -18.66 4.31
C ALA A 56 40.36 -17.68 4.59
N ASN A 57 39.65 -17.24 3.54
CA ASN A 57 38.53 -16.31 3.59
C ASN A 57 37.73 -16.40 2.29
N ASP A 58 36.53 -15.83 2.28
CA ASP A 58 35.60 -15.91 1.15
C ASP A 58 36.17 -15.36 -0.15
N SER A 59 37.02 -14.33 -0.09
CA SER A 59 37.62 -13.74 -1.30
C SER A 59 38.45 -14.72 -2.13
N THR A 60 38.97 -15.77 -1.50
CA THR A 60 39.71 -16.83 -2.20
C THR A 60 38.81 -17.86 -2.88
N CYS A 61 37.52 -17.87 -2.58
CA CYS A 61 36.51 -18.78 -3.16
C CYS A 61 35.56 -18.09 -4.14
N GLN A 62 35.44 -16.77 -4.07
CA GLN A 62 34.67 -15.98 -5.03
C GLN A 62 35.18 -16.20 -6.48
N PRO A 63 34.29 -16.10 -7.49
CA PRO A 63 32.86 -15.78 -7.36
C PRO A 63 31.95 -17.01 -7.18
N GLU A 64 32.48 -18.22 -7.31
CA GLU A 64 31.70 -19.47 -7.40
C GLU A 64 31.52 -20.22 -6.06
N GLY A 65 32.07 -19.69 -4.96
CA GLY A 65 32.06 -20.38 -3.68
C GLY A 65 32.34 -19.51 -2.46
N LEU A 66 32.07 -20.06 -1.28
CA LEU A 66 32.42 -19.47 0.01
C LEU A 66 33.44 -20.30 0.76
N CYS A 67 34.21 -19.64 1.63
CA CYS A 67 35.17 -20.32 2.46
C CYS A 67 34.50 -20.85 3.73
N VAL A 68 34.14 -22.13 3.71
CA VAL A 68 33.51 -22.82 4.84
C VAL A 68 34.52 -23.80 5.41
N GLU A 69 34.87 -23.66 6.69
CA GLU A 69 35.80 -24.57 7.38
C GLU A 69 37.16 -24.74 6.65
N GLY A 70 37.64 -23.70 5.96
CA GLY A 70 38.94 -23.73 5.27
C GLY A 70 38.94 -24.38 3.88
N ARG A 71 37.77 -24.70 3.32
CA ARG A 71 37.56 -25.16 1.94
C ARG A 71 36.55 -24.29 1.19
N CYS A 72 36.74 -24.17 -0.11
CA CYS A 72 35.77 -23.51 -0.99
C CYS A 72 34.58 -24.45 -1.24
N VAL A 73 33.40 -24.02 -0.80
CA VAL A 73 32.11 -24.70 -1.02
C VAL A 73 31.36 -23.98 -2.12
N HIS A 74 30.85 -24.72 -3.11
CA HIS A 74 30.06 -24.21 -4.22
C HIS A 74 28.70 -23.70 -3.76
N LEU A 75 28.24 -22.60 -4.36
CA LEU A 75 26.97 -21.99 -4.00
C LEU A 75 25.85 -22.47 -4.93
N CYS A 76 24.70 -22.85 -4.36
CA CYS A 76 23.47 -22.91 -5.13
C CYS A 76 22.99 -21.49 -5.45
N VAL A 77 22.35 -21.30 -6.60
CA VAL A 77 21.66 -20.04 -6.94
C VAL A 77 20.15 -20.23 -6.86
N ASN A 78 19.68 -21.41 -7.27
CA ASN A 78 18.29 -21.81 -7.32
C ASN A 78 18.06 -23.16 -6.64
N ASP A 79 16.80 -23.45 -6.29
CA ASP A 79 16.42 -24.72 -5.66
C ASP A 79 16.72 -25.94 -6.55
N THR A 80 16.85 -25.74 -7.86
CA THR A 80 17.19 -26.77 -8.84
C THR A 80 18.66 -27.19 -8.78
N ASP A 81 19.52 -26.39 -8.14
CA ASP A 81 20.92 -26.75 -7.87
C ASP A 81 21.05 -27.67 -6.64
N CYS A 82 19.94 -27.89 -5.94
CA CYS A 82 19.88 -28.65 -4.70
C CYS A 82 19.18 -30.01 -4.85
N PRO A 83 19.41 -30.95 -3.92
CA PRO A 83 18.63 -32.17 -3.80
C PRO A 83 17.11 -31.91 -3.75
N ALA A 84 16.31 -32.91 -4.13
CA ALA A 84 14.86 -32.77 -4.26
C ALA A 84 14.16 -32.39 -2.94
N ASP A 85 14.75 -32.77 -1.80
CA ASP A 85 14.28 -32.50 -0.44
C ASP A 85 14.90 -31.24 0.20
N ALA A 86 15.68 -30.45 -0.55
CA ALA A 86 16.37 -29.25 -0.10
C ALA A 86 16.01 -28.00 -0.92
N ALA A 87 16.10 -26.82 -0.32
CA ALA A 87 16.01 -25.54 -1.02
C ALA A 87 17.33 -24.78 -0.96
N CYS A 88 17.52 -23.88 -1.91
CA CYS A 88 18.68 -23.00 -1.91
C CYS A 88 18.42 -21.81 -0.98
N VAL A 89 19.12 -21.79 0.16
CA VAL A 89 18.99 -20.75 1.18
C VAL A 89 20.33 -20.03 1.32
N PHE A 90 20.38 -18.79 0.84
CA PHE A 90 21.58 -17.92 0.86
C PHE A 90 22.85 -18.61 0.32
N GLY A 91 22.73 -19.36 -0.77
CA GLY A 91 23.85 -20.05 -1.40
C GLY A 91 24.12 -21.46 -0.90
N PHE A 92 23.35 -21.97 0.08
CA PHE A 92 23.52 -23.33 0.58
C PHE A 92 22.25 -24.15 0.43
N CYS A 93 22.41 -25.40 -0.03
CA CYS A 93 21.32 -26.36 -0.01
C CYS A 93 20.99 -26.73 1.43
N SER A 94 19.80 -26.33 1.88
CA SER A 94 19.29 -26.57 3.22
C SER A 94 18.08 -27.50 3.15
N PRO A 95 17.96 -28.50 4.04
CA PRO A 95 16.79 -29.36 4.09
C PRO A 95 15.49 -28.54 4.18
N TYR A 96 14.51 -28.90 3.37
CA TYR A 96 13.18 -28.27 3.41
C TYR A 96 12.27 -29.05 4.37
N PRO A 97 11.47 -28.41 5.24
CA PRO A 97 10.52 -29.10 6.10
C PRO A 97 9.53 -29.96 5.31
N GLN A 98 9.64 -31.28 5.42
CA GLN A 98 8.94 -32.20 4.51
C GLN A 98 7.42 -32.14 4.64
N GLU A 99 6.89 -31.84 5.83
CA GLU A 99 5.45 -31.66 6.03
C GLU A 99 4.92 -30.41 5.31
N VAL A 100 5.68 -29.31 5.36
CA VAL A 100 5.33 -28.06 4.69
C VAL A 100 5.45 -28.24 3.19
N LEU A 101 6.52 -28.89 2.71
CA LEU A 101 6.68 -29.19 1.29
C LEU A 101 5.50 -30.03 0.77
N ALA A 102 5.15 -31.09 1.49
CA ALA A 102 4.03 -31.96 1.12
C ALA A 102 2.69 -31.19 1.11
N ALA A 103 2.47 -30.30 2.07
CA ALA A 103 1.27 -29.46 2.13
C ALA A 103 1.20 -28.45 0.97
N LEU A 104 2.26 -27.67 0.77
CA LEU A 104 2.30 -26.58 -0.22
C LEU A 104 2.43 -27.06 -1.67
N THR A 105 2.80 -28.33 -1.89
CA THR A 105 2.83 -28.97 -3.22
C THR A 105 1.69 -29.96 -3.44
N ALA A 106 0.81 -30.17 -2.46
CA ALA A 106 -0.38 -30.99 -2.63
C ALA A 106 -1.28 -30.42 -3.74
N ALA A 107 -2.00 -31.30 -4.43
CA ALA A 107 -2.99 -30.87 -5.42
C ALA A 107 -4.02 -29.93 -4.77
N ALA A 108 -4.38 -28.85 -5.46
CA ALA A 108 -5.42 -27.95 -5.00
C ALA A 108 -6.80 -28.66 -4.95
N PRO A 109 -7.75 -28.19 -4.11
CA PRO A 109 -9.07 -28.83 -3.97
C PRO A 109 -9.86 -28.97 -5.28
N ASP A 110 -9.63 -28.06 -6.21
CA ASP A 110 -10.30 -28.00 -7.52
C ASP A 110 -9.46 -28.61 -8.66
N GLU A 111 -8.29 -29.20 -8.37
CA GLU A 111 -7.31 -29.66 -9.38
C GLU A 111 -7.93 -30.70 -10.33
N ALA A 112 -8.61 -31.71 -9.75
CA ALA A 112 -9.32 -32.76 -10.51
C ALA A 112 -10.41 -32.20 -11.43
N GLY A 113 -10.85 -30.96 -11.17
CA GLY A 113 -11.92 -30.28 -11.86
C GLY A 113 -13.32 -30.81 -11.52
N GLY A 114 -14.29 -30.14 -12.10
CA GLY A 114 -15.71 -30.42 -11.95
C GLY A 114 -16.49 -29.97 -13.17
N GLN A 115 -17.81 -30.07 -13.10
CA GLN A 115 -18.67 -29.39 -14.06
C GLN A 115 -18.78 -27.92 -13.66
N GLN A 116 -18.70 -27.03 -14.64
CA GLN A 116 -18.97 -25.60 -14.41
C GLN A 116 -20.42 -25.46 -13.96
N GLY A 117 -20.59 -24.93 -12.76
CA GLY A 117 -21.86 -24.55 -12.16
C GLY A 117 -22.00 -23.03 -12.11
N GLN A 118 -23.01 -22.60 -11.36
CA GLN A 118 -23.21 -21.18 -11.06
C GLN A 118 -22.00 -20.62 -10.31
N LEU A 119 -21.56 -19.42 -10.68
CA LEU A 119 -20.54 -18.69 -9.94
C LEU A 119 -21.00 -18.48 -8.48
N ARG A 120 -20.08 -18.72 -7.56
CA ARG A 120 -20.15 -18.31 -6.17
C ARG A 120 -18.98 -17.38 -5.88
N VAL A 121 -19.23 -16.36 -5.07
CA VAL A 121 -18.19 -15.46 -4.56
C VAL A 121 -18.36 -15.31 -3.06
N GLY A 122 -17.27 -15.51 -2.32
CA GLY A 122 -17.19 -15.17 -0.90
C GLY A 122 -16.21 -14.04 -0.65
N ILE A 123 -16.52 -13.20 0.33
CA ILE A 123 -15.80 -11.96 0.64
C ILE A 123 -15.35 -12.02 2.09
N GLY A 124 -14.06 -11.82 2.33
CA GLY A 124 -13.48 -11.66 3.65
C GLY A 124 -12.83 -10.29 3.78
N ASP A 125 -13.06 -9.63 4.90
CA ASP A 125 -12.50 -8.31 5.22
C ASP A 125 -12.05 -8.29 6.69
N VAL A 126 -10.74 -8.14 6.91
CA VAL A 126 -10.11 -8.25 8.22
C VAL A 126 -9.14 -7.08 8.41
N ALA A 127 -9.30 -6.32 9.48
CA ALA A 127 -8.36 -5.27 9.85
C ALA A 127 -6.96 -5.84 10.13
N LEU A 128 -5.93 -5.13 9.66
CA LEU A 128 -4.54 -5.51 9.88
C LEU A 128 -4.18 -5.40 11.35
N ASP A 129 -3.61 -6.47 11.90
CA ASP A 129 -2.96 -6.44 13.21
C ASP A 129 -1.52 -5.94 13.06
N PHE A 130 -1.21 -4.82 13.72
CA PHE A 130 0.13 -4.26 13.78
C PHE A 130 0.29 -3.37 15.02
N PRO A 131 1.50 -3.30 15.59
CA PRO A 131 1.80 -2.35 16.65
C PRO A 131 2.06 -0.96 16.07
N VAL A 132 1.30 0.04 16.56
CA VAL A 132 1.69 1.45 16.37
C VAL A 132 3.09 1.63 16.97
N GLY A 133 3.99 2.19 16.18
CA GLY A 133 5.43 2.15 16.45
C GLY A 133 6.23 1.44 15.38
N VAL A 134 5.60 0.61 14.54
CA VAL A 134 6.30 -0.08 13.46
C VAL A 134 6.84 0.87 12.40
N SER A 135 8.03 0.58 11.85
CA SER A 135 8.52 1.28 10.65
C SER A 135 7.60 1.04 9.46
N MET A 136 7.36 2.08 8.67
CA MET A 136 6.52 1.99 7.48
C MET A 136 7.33 1.67 6.22
N TRP A 137 6.63 1.14 5.22
CA TRP A 137 7.18 0.72 3.93
C TRP A 137 7.57 1.91 3.02
N GLY A 138 8.34 1.62 1.96
CA GLY A 138 8.53 2.49 0.80
C GLY A 138 9.60 3.56 0.93
N PHE A 139 9.44 4.56 1.80
CA PHE A 139 10.39 5.68 1.87
C PHE A 139 11.67 5.33 2.63
N GLY A 140 12.78 5.30 1.89
CA GLY A 140 14.11 5.14 2.45
C GLY A 140 14.53 6.30 3.35
N GLY A 141 15.30 6.02 4.40
CA GLY A 141 15.78 7.03 5.34
C GLY A 141 14.71 7.76 6.17
N ARG A 142 13.46 7.26 6.19
CA ARG A 142 12.35 7.85 6.95
C ARG A 142 12.72 8.11 8.42
N LEU A 143 12.54 9.36 8.84
CA LEU A 143 12.68 9.79 10.23
C LEU A 143 11.37 9.53 10.99
N GLY A 144 11.49 9.26 12.29
CA GLY A 144 10.33 9.01 13.15
C GLY A 144 10.74 8.68 14.57
N PRO A 145 9.78 8.46 15.47
CA PRO A 145 10.02 8.07 16.86
C PRO A 145 10.90 6.83 16.96
N ARG A 146 11.63 6.76 18.07
CA ARG A 146 12.35 5.56 18.48
C ARG A 146 11.41 4.68 19.30
N THR A 147 10.97 3.58 18.70
CA THR A 147 10.00 2.66 19.29
C THR A 147 10.60 1.25 19.39
N PRO A 148 9.97 0.32 20.12
CA PRO A 148 10.37 -1.08 20.11
C PRO A 148 10.18 -1.80 18.77
N TYR A 149 9.36 -1.25 17.88
CA TYR A 149 8.95 -1.89 16.63
C TYR A 149 9.69 -1.39 15.39
N ARG A 150 10.81 -0.68 15.58
CA ARG A 150 11.60 -0.07 14.49
C ARG A 150 13.09 -0.39 14.61
N ASP A 151 13.80 -0.46 13.48
CA ASP A 151 15.28 -0.61 13.45
C ASP A 151 15.94 0.56 12.72
N THR A 152 16.36 0.39 11.46
CA THR A 152 17.03 1.44 10.68
C THR A 152 16.15 2.64 10.37
N LEU A 153 14.83 2.45 10.21
CA LEU A 153 13.87 3.52 9.93
C LEU A 153 13.19 4.00 11.21
N GLY A 154 12.60 5.19 11.19
CA GLY A 154 11.70 5.66 12.25
C GLY A 154 10.47 4.75 12.41
N GLY A 155 9.90 4.73 13.63
CA GLY A 155 8.61 4.09 13.88
C GLY A 155 7.43 4.99 13.51
N SER A 156 6.22 4.43 13.50
CA SER A 156 4.97 5.20 13.46
C SER A 156 4.56 5.72 14.84
N ASP A 157 3.68 6.71 14.91
CA ASP A 157 3.08 7.20 16.17
C ASP A 157 1.56 7.35 16.10
N SER A 158 0.98 7.04 14.94
CA SER A 158 -0.43 7.28 14.67
C SER A 158 -0.95 6.42 13.52
N MET A 159 -2.28 6.35 13.41
CA MET A 159 -3.02 5.70 12.33
C MET A 159 -4.19 6.60 11.94
N PHE A 160 -4.27 6.97 10.66
CA PHE A 160 -5.33 7.83 10.13
C PHE A 160 -6.53 7.01 9.65
N ASP A 161 -6.27 5.97 8.85
CA ASP A 161 -7.25 4.97 8.46
C ASP A 161 -6.70 3.59 8.81
N ARG A 162 -7.60 2.62 9.02
CA ARG A 162 -7.20 1.27 9.43
C ARG A 162 -6.91 0.43 8.18
N PRO A 163 -5.66 -0.05 7.97
CA PRO A 163 -5.37 -0.94 6.86
C PRO A 163 -6.13 -2.26 6.97
N ARG A 164 -6.69 -2.75 5.88
CA ARG A 164 -7.50 -3.99 5.86
C ARG A 164 -7.08 -4.96 4.76
N ALA A 165 -7.08 -6.24 5.11
CA ALA A 165 -6.92 -7.37 4.21
C ALA A 165 -8.29 -7.80 3.68
N LYS A 166 -8.44 -7.77 2.36
CA LYS A 166 -9.67 -8.20 1.68
C LYS A 166 -9.39 -9.38 0.78
N ALA A 167 -10.19 -10.43 0.87
CA ALA A 167 -10.09 -11.62 0.03
C ALA A 167 -11.41 -11.88 -0.70
N PHE A 168 -11.32 -12.27 -1.97
CA PHE A 168 -12.44 -12.55 -2.85
C PHE A 168 -12.23 -13.94 -3.45
N VAL A 169 -13.03 -14.92 -3.01
CA VAL A 169 -12.95 -16.30 -3.52
C VAL A 169 -13.98 -16.48 -4.61
N PHE A 170 -13.54 -16.58 -5.86
CA PHE A 170 -14.37 -16.93 -7.01
C PHE A 170 -14.38 -18.44 -7.19
N ASP A 171 -15.55 -19.05 -7.25
CA ASP A 171 -15.71 -20.50 -7.39
C ASP A 171 -16.88 -20.82 -8.32
N ASN A 172 -16.62 -21.49 -9.44
CA ASN A 172 -17.66 -21.92 -10.38
C ASN A 172 -17.94 -23.44 -10.32
N GLY A 173 -17.59 -24.10 -9.21
CA GLY A 173 -17.69 -25.54 -9.02
C GLY A 173 -16.68 -26.39 -9.80
N ARG A 174 -16.00 -25.82 -10.80
CA ARG A 174 -14.94 -26.47 -11.58
C ARG A 174 -13.55 -25.94 -11.24
N ARG A 175 -13.43 -24.63 -11.03
CA ARG A 175 -12.19 -23.93 -10.68
C ARG A 175 -12.46 -22.87 -9.63
N ARG A 176 -11.40 -22.51 -8.92
CA ARG A 176 -11.37 -21.46 -7.90
C ARG A 176 -10.25 -20.45 -8.20
N ILE A 177 -10.46 -19.19 -7.83
CA ILE A 177 -9.45 -18.13 -7.81
C ILE A 177 -9.66 -17.35 -6.52
N ILE A 178 -8.57 -17.02 -5.81
CA ILE A 178 -8.62 -16.22 -4.58
C ILE A 178 -7.83 -14.94 -4.82
N LEU A 179 -8.53 -13.83 -5.07
CA LEU A 179 -7.90 -12.51 -5.16
C LEU A 179 -7.76 -11.94 -3.74
N VAL A 180 -6.57 -11.46 -3.38
CA VAL A 180 -6.26 -10.90 -2.07
C VAL A 180 -5.72 -9.48 -2.24
N ARG A 181 -6.49 -8.48 -1.80
CA ARG A 181 -6.02 -7.10 -1.64
C ARG A 181 -5.28 -7.03 -0.32
N ALA A 182 -3.96 -6.99 -0.39
CA ALA A 182 -3.10 -7.05 0.79
C ALA A 182 -2.71 -5.63 1.24
N PRO A 183 -2.95 -5.25 2.51
CA PRO A 183 -2.61 -3.93 3.04
C PRO A 183 -1.11 -3.84 3.33
N MET A 184 -0.31 -3.92 2.28
CA MET A 184 1.15 -3.89 2.30
C MET A 184 1.68 -3.04 1.15
N GLY A 185 3.00 -2.81 1.14
CA GLY A 185 3.69 -2.20 0.01
C GLY A 185 3.73 -3.10 -1.22
N CYS A 186 4.06 -4.38 -1.04
CA CYS A 186 4.17 -5.35 -2.12
C CYS A 186 3.90 -6.75 -1.59
N SER A 187 3.50 -7.66 -2.47
CA SER A 187 3.41 -9.08 -2.15
C SER A 187 4.71 -9.81 -2.47
N THR A 188 4.95 -10.96 -1.82
CA THR A 188 6.14 -11.80 -2.03
C THR A 188 5.75 -13.28 -2.12
N ASP A 189 6.59 -14.11 -2.76
CA ASP A 189 6.32 -15.55 -2.85
C ASP A 189 6.28 -16.23 -1.47
N PHE A 190 7.15 -15.81 -0.55
CA PHE A 190 7.18 -16.35 0.81
C PHE A 190 5.97 -15.91 1.65
N MET A 191 5.41 -14.71 1.40
CA MET A 191 4.14 -14.30 2.01
C MET A 191 2.99 -15.18 1.52
N ALA A 192 2.92 -15.45 0.20
CA ALA A 192 1.91 -16.36 -0.35
C ALA A 192 2.04 -17.78 0.22
N SER A 193 3.28 -18.25 0.42
CA SER A 193 3.57 -19.56 1.01
C SER A 193 3.14 -19.66 2.47
N GLU A 194 3.43 -18.63 3.28
CA GLU A 194 3.00 -18.59 4.68
C GLU A 194 1.47 -18.49 4.82
N VAL A 195 0.81 -17.64 4.03
CA VAL A 195 -0.66 -17.57 4.01
C VAL A 195 -1.27 -18.92 3.63
N ALA A 196 -0.75 -19.57 2.59
CA ALA A 196 -1.22 -20.89 2.19
C ALA A 196 -0.97 -21.95 3.27
N TRP A 197 0.15 -21.88 3.98
CA TRP A 197 0.48 -22.79 5.07
C TRP A 197 -0.51 -22.66 6.22
N GLN A 198 -0.81 -21.43 6.66
CA GLN A 198 -1.79 -21.21 7.73
C GLN A 198 -3.21 -21.61 7.31
N VAL A 199 -3.61 -21.33 6.07
CA VAL A 199 -4.90 -21.81 5.55
C VAL A 199 -4.94 -23.34 5.49
N TYR A 200 -3.84 -23.99 5.10
CA TYR A 200 -3.73 -25.46 5.10
C TYR A 200 -3.82 -26.02 6.53
N GLN A 201 -3.20 -25.39 7.52
CA GLN A 201 -3.34 -25.81 8.92
C GLN A 201 -4.80 -25.73 9.41
N ALA A 202 -5.56 -24.75 8.95
CA ALA A 202 -6.96 -24.57 9.31
C ALA A 202 -7.93 -25.51 8.54
N THR A 203 -7.60 -25.86 7.29
CA THR A 203 -8.55 -26.52 6.36
C THR A 203 -8.13 -27.92 5.90
N GLY A 204 -6.84 -28.23 5.93
CA GLY A 204 -6.23 -29.39 5.29
C GLY A 204 -6.11 -29.29 3.77
N GLU A 205 -6.36 -28.11 3.19
CA GLU A 205 -6.44 -27.89 1.74
C GLU A 205 -5.36 -26.91 1.25
N ASN A 206 -4.70 -27.23 0.14
CA ASN A 206 -3.67 -26.37 -0.45
C ASN A 206 -4.27 -25.36 -1.42
N TYR A 207 -4.17 -24.09 -1.07
CA TYR A 207 -4.62 -22.97 -1.91
C TYR A 207 -3.49 -22.16 -2.53
N LEU A 208 -2.22 -22.54 -2.34
CA LEU A 208 -1.07 -21.74 -2.75
C LEU A 208 -1.18 -21.27 -4.21
N ASN A 209 -1.47 -22.18 -5.13
CA ASN A 209 -1.57 -21.90 -6.56
C ASN A 209 -2.96 -21.39 -7.00
N ARG A 210 -3.77 -20.91 -6.05
CA ARG A 210 -5.04 -20.20 -6.27
C ARG A 210 -5.03 -18.80 -5.67
N LEU A 211 -4.03 -18.47 -4.85
CA LEU A 211 -3.83 -17.15 -4.27
C LEU A 211 -3.24 -16.18 -5.29
N VAL A 212 -3.92 -15.03 -5.45
CA VAL A 212 -3.44 -13.90 -6.22
C VAL A 212 -3.50 -12.63 -5.40
N PHE A 213 -2.32 -12.17 -5.00
CA PHE A 213 -2.17 -10.93 -4.24
C PHE A 213 -2.09 -9.73 -5.17
N SER A 214 -2.67 -8.62 -4.72
CA SER A 214 -2.38 -7.28 -5.23
C SER A 214 -2.24 -6.35 -4.04
N ALA A 215 -1.15 -5.61 -4.00
CA ALA A 215 -0.91 -4.60 -2.96
C ALA A 215 -1.21 -3.20 -3.53
N PRO A 216 -1.89 -2.31 -2.79
CA PRO A 216 -2.14 -0.94 -3.21
C PRO A 216 -0.85 -0.09 -3.24
N HIS A 217 0.26 -0.62 -2.74
CA HIS A 217 1.57 0.03 -2.72
C HIS A 217 1.57 1.40 -2.04
N THR A 218 0.90 1.50 -0.89
CA THR A 218 1.09 2.64 0.00
C THR A 218 2.40 2.52 0.76
N HIS A 219 3.12 3.62 0.80
CA HIS A 219 4.31 3.83 1.61
C HIS A 219 3.95 4.10 3.07
N SER A 220 2.67 4.13 3.44
CA SER A 220 2.23 4.36 4.82
C SER A 220 1.60 3.12 5.45
N HIS A 221 1.79 1.94 4.85
CA HIS A 221 1.52 0.68 5.53
C HIS A 221 2.69 0.22 6.42
N PRO A 222 2.42 -0.61 7.45
CA PRO A 222 3.45 -1.31 8.21
C PRO A 222 4.46 -2.04 7.31
N GLY A 223 5.75 -1.83 7.55
CA GLY A 223 6.86 -2.48 6.87
C GLY A 223 7.41 -3.68 7.63
N ARG A 224 8.73 -3.91 7.50
CA ARG A 224 9.52 -4.96 8.19
C ARG A 224 9.12 -6.41 7.89
N PHE A 225 8.31 -6.67 6.87
CA PHE A 225 7.95 -8.03 6.44
C PHE A 225 8.85 -8.59 5.32
N TRP A 226 9.65 -7.74 4.66
CA TRP A 226 10.45 -8.15 3.49
C TRP A 226 11.82 -8.69 3.89
N ASN A 227 11.97 -10.03 3.85
CA ASN A 227 13.19 -10.74 4.22
C ASN A 227 14.12 -10.88 3.02
N ILE A 228 15.06 -9.95 2.77
CA ILE A 228 15.94 -9.99 1.58
C ILE A 228 17.36 -10.48 1.89
N PHE A 229 17.91 -10.13 3.06
CA PHE A 229 19.34 -10.31 3.32
C PHE A 229 19.61 -11.26 4.49
N TYR A 230 20.77 -11.92 4.41
CA TYR A 230 21.29 -12.77 5.47
C TYR A 230 21.50 -12.00 6.79
N GLU A 231 21.41 -12.71 7.91
CA GLU A 231 21.58 -12.18 9.27
C GLU A 231 22.74 -11.17 9.40
N GLY A 232 22.40 -9.98 9.90
CA GLY A 232 23.34 -8.91 10.22
C GLY A 232 23.58 -7.88 9.11
N VAL A 233 22.98 -8.01 7.93
CA VAL A 233 23.01 -6.97 6.88
C VAL A 233 21.76 -6.10 7.02
N LYS A 234 21.93 -4.88 7.53
CA LYS A 234 20.84 -3.93 7.75
C LYS A 234 20.68 -3.00 6.55
N LEU A 235 19.73 -3.31 5.68
CA LEU A 235 19.37 -2.51 4.50
C LEU A 235 17.92 -2.03 4.55
N GLY A 236 17.26 -2.13 5.71
CA GLY A 236 15.94 -1.54 5.92
C GLY A 236 15.88 -0.04 5.61
N VAL A 237 17.03 0.66 5.62
CA VAL A 237 17.17 2.05 5.19
C VAL A 237 16.71 2.30 3.75
N LEU A 238 16.63 1.25 2.92
CA LEU A 238 16.13 1.32 1.53
C LEU A 238 14.59 1.40 1.43
N GLY A 239 13.89 1.50 2.55
CA GLY A 239 12.45 1.81 2.59
C GLY A 239 11.57 0.73 3.20
N ALA A 240 12.07 -0.50 3.35
CA ALA A 240 11.28 -1.59 3.91
C ALA A 240 11.36 -1.70 5.45
N GLY A 241 12.33 -1.04 6.09
CA GLY A 241 12.75 -1.38 7.46
C GLY A 241 13.41 -2.75 7.51
N ASP A 242 14.15 -3.05 8.59
CA ASP A 242 14.80 -4.37 8.71
C ASP A 242 13.77 -5.42 9.06
N PHE A 243 13.95 -6.64 8.51
CA PHE A 243 13.02 -7.75 8.69
C PHE A 243 12.71 -8.02 10.17
N SER A 244 11.43 -8.25 10.46
CA SER A 244 10.92 -8.72 11.74
C SER A 244 9.99 -9.89 11.46
N TYR A 245 10.31 -11.06 12.03
CA TYR A 245 9.43 -12.22 11.90
C TYR A 245 8.05 -11.98 12.55
N GLU A 246 8.00 -11.23 13.65
CA GLU A 246 6.73 -10.82 14.27
C GLU A 246 5.85 -10.04 13.28
N MET A 247 6.41 -9.04 12.60
CA MET A 247 5.63 -8.25 11.64
C MET A 247 5.19 -9.09 10.43
N PHE A 248 6.09 -9.91 9.90
CA PHE A 248 5.78 -10.83 8.81
C PHE A 248 4.62 -11.77 9.18
N HIS A 249 4.69 -12.40 10.35
CA HIS A 249 3.68 -13.36 10.78
C HIS A 249 2.33 -12.69 11.08
N ARG A 250 2.29 -11.53 11.76
CA ARG A 250 1.04 -10.78 11.99
C ARG A 250 0.30 -10.42 10.69
N ILE A 251 1.06 -9.97 9.69
CA ILE A 251 0.51 -9.67 8.36
C ILE A 251 -0.01 -10.95 7.70
N ALA A 252 0.78 -12.03 7.69
CA ALA A 252 0.38 -13.30 7.07
C ALA A 252 -0.87 -13.90 7.74
N THR A 253 -0.95 -13.85 9.08
CA THR A 253 -2.10 -14.32 9.86
C THR A 253 -3.36 -13.50 9.55
N THR A 254 -3.23 -12.18 9.40
CA THR A 254 -4.35 -11.32 8.97
C THR A 254 -4.84 -11.74 7.58
N LEU A 255 -3.93 -11.93 6.62
CA LEU A 255 -4.26 -12.33 5.25
C LEU A 255 -4.91 -13.72 5.21
N ALA A 256 -4.40 -14.68 5.98
CA ALA A 256 -4.97 -16.02 6.09
C ALA A 256 -6.39 -15.97 6.68
N ARG A 257 -6.63 -15.15 7.72
CA ARG A 257 -7.98 -14.94 8.27
C ARG A 257 -8.94 -14.33 7.24
N ALA A 258 -8.49 -13.38 6.42
CA ALA A 258 -9.32 -12.82 5.36
C ALA A 258 -9.68 -13.90 4.32
N VAL A 259 -8.73 -14.75 3.91
CA VAL A 259 -8.99 -15.88 3.01
C VAL A 259 -9.98 -16.87 3.61
N LEU A 260 -9.81 -17.24 4.88
CA LEU A 260 -10.72 -18.16 5.59
C LEU A 260 -12.14 -17.57 5.68
N ALA A 261 -12.28 -16.29 6.04
CA ALA A 261 -13.57 -15.60 6.06
C ALA A 261 -14.23 -15.58 4.67
N ALA A 262 -13.46 -15.37 3.60
CA ALA A 262 -13.97 -15.42 2.24
C ALA A 262 -14.37 -16.84 1.80
N LEU A 263 -13.67 -17.88 2.25
CA LEU A 263 -14.04 -19.28 2.01
C LEU A 263 -15.37 -19.63 2.70
N ASP A 264 -15.56 -19.16 3.94
CA ASP A 264 -16.78 -19.38 4.72
C ASP A 264 -17.99 -18.62 4.15
N ASP A 265 -17.76 -17.51 3.46
CA ASP A 265 -18.80 -16.66 2.85
C ASP A 265 -19.15 -17.03 1.39
N LEU A 266 -18.78 -18.21 0.90
CA LEU A 266 -19.08 -18.63 -0.48
C LEU A 266 -20.59 -18.72 -0.76
N GLN A 267 -21.10 -17.77 -1.55
CA GLN A 267 -22.53 -17.66 -1.90
C GLN A 267 -22.74 -17.46 -3.41
N PRO A 268 -23.90 -17.87 -3.97
CA PRO A 268 -24.24 -17.61 -5.38
C PRO A 268 -24.06 -16.14 -5.77
N ALA A 269 -23.40 -15.90 -6.90
CA ALA A 269 -22.98 -14.57 -7.31
C ALA A 269 -23.07 -14.40 -8.83
N ARG A 270 -22.93 -13.14 -9.26
CA ARG A 270 -22.80 -12.73 -10.65
C ARG A 270 -21.61 -11.79 -10.78
N PHE A 271 -20.95 -11.82 -11.93
CA PHE A 271 -19.79 -10.99 -12.23
C PHE A 271 -19.97 -10.22 -13.53
N GLY A 272 -19.46 -9.00 -13.57
CA GLY A 272 -19.30 -8.21 -14.79
C GLY A 272 -18.21 -7.17 -14.59
N TYR A 273 -17.68 -6.62 -15.69
CA TYR A 273 -16.62 -5.63 -15.63
C TYR A 273 -16.76 -4.61 -16.76
N ALA A 274 -16.21 -3.42 -16.57
CA ALA A 274 -16.14 -2.36 -17.57
C ALA A 274 -14.78 -1.65 -17.52
N VAL A 275 -14.36 -1.11 -18.65
CA VAL A 275 -13.04 -0.51 -18.86
C VAL A 275 -13.19 0.91 -19.41
N ASN A 276 -12.33 1.81 -18.93
CA ASN A 276 -12.07 3.11 -19.52
C ASN A 276 -10.55 3.29 -19.68
N GLU A 277 -10.04 3.30 -20.92
CA GLU A 277 -8.60 3.42 -21.22
C GLU A 277 -8.04 4.84 -21.02
N HIS A 278 -8.92 5.84 -20.90
CA HIS A 278 -8.55 7.25 -20.77
C HIS A 278 -9.34 7.91 -19.64
N MET A 279 -9.08 7.45 -18.42
CA MET A 279 -9.88 7.80 -17.25
C MET A 279 -9.64 9.24 -16.78
N ASP A 280 -8.38 9.70 -16.84
CA ASP A 280 -7.88 10.99 -16.35
C ASP A 280 -7.00 11.71 -17.39
N PRO A 281 -7.55 12.07 -18.57
CA PRO A 281 -6.76 12.73 -19.61
C PRO A 281 -6.25 14.13 -19.22
N GLN A 282 -6.74 14.69 -18.11
CA GLN A 282 -6.29 15.96 -17.55
C GLN A 282 -5.17 15.81 -16.52
N GLY A 283 -4.91 14.60 -16.02
CA GLY A 283 -3.90 14.31 -15.01
C GLY A 283 -4.20 14.91 -13.64
N VAL A 284 -5.48 15.00 -13.24
CA VAL A 284 -5.89 15.60 -11.95
C VAL A 284 -6.02 14.57 -10.82
N ILE A 285 -6.05 13.29 -11.14
CA ILE A 285 -6.05 12.15 -10.21
C ILE A 285 -4.65 11.57 -10.13
N HIS A 286 -4.02 11.33 -11.28
CA HIS A 286 -2.67 10.79 -11.38
C HIS A 286 -1.90 11.36 -12.58
N HIS A 287 -0.57 11.27 -12.56
CA HIS A 287 0.25 11.77 -13.66
C HIS A 287 1.55 10.98 -13.80
N TYR A 288 2.14 11.05 -14.99
CA TYR A 288 3.45 10.48 -15.27
C TYR A 288 4.55 11.25 -14.52
N ARG A 289 5.40 10.55 -13.77
CA ARG A 289 6.38 11.18 -12.88
C ARG A 289 7.80 11.31 -13.43
N ARG A 290 8.10 10.67 -14.58
CA ARG A 290 9.45 10.62 -15.16
C ARG A 290 9.73 11.68 -16.25
N GLY A 291 8.92 12.74 -16.35
CA GLY A 291 9.11 13.82 -17.34
C GLY A 291 8.71 13.46 -18.79
N GLU A 292 9.02 14.27 -19.79
CA GLU A 292 8.71 13.94 -21.20
C GLU A 292 9.76 12.99 -21.78
N TYR A 293 9.70 11.70 -21.43
CA TYR A 293 10.37 10.67 -22.23
C TYR A 293 9.57 10.46 -23.52
N PRO A 294 10.09 10.83 -24.70
CA PRO A 294 9.27 10.84 -25.91
C PRO A 294 8.83 9.43 -26.28
N GLY A 295 7.52 9.24 -26.40
CA GLY A 295 6.92 7.99 -26.86
C GLY A 295 6.49 7.00 -25.79
N ILE A 296 6.65 7.31 -24.49
CA ILE A 296 6.01 6.53 -23.41
C ILE A 296 4.63 7.11 -23.13
N GLU A 297 3.61 6.29 -23.30
CA GLU A 297 2.25 6.59 -22.86
C GLU A 297 2.09 6.23 -21.36
N LEU A 298 1.19 6.91 -20.66
CA LEU A 298 0.80 6.64 -19.26
C LEU A 298 -0.21 5.48 -19.22
N ASP A 299 -0.21 4.64 -18.18
CA ASP A 299 -1.35 3.73 -17.94
C ASP A 299 -2.52 4.50 -17.30
N ASP A 300 -3.36 5.10 -18.15
CA ASP A 300 -4.58 5.86 -17.78
C ASP A 300 -5.84 4.96 -17.73
N THR A 301 -5.65 3.64 -17.64
CA THR A 301 -6.74 2.67 -17.69
C THR A 301 -7.39 2.49 -16.31
N LEU A 302 -8.70 2.60 -16.27
CA LEU A 302 -9.55 2.24 -15.14
C LEU A 302 -10.40 1.00 -15.49
N VAL A 303 -10.27 -0.06 -14.69
CA VAL A 303 -11.13 -1.25 -14.76
C VAL A 303 -11.97 -1.34 -13.50
N VAL A 304 -13.29 -1.42 -13.66
CA VAL A 304 -14.24 -1.63 -12.56
C VAL A 304 -14.87 -3.00 -12.72
N MET A 305 -14.70 -3.85 -11.71
CA MET A 305 -15.28 -5.20 -11.66
C MET A 305 -16.38 -5.21 -10.62
N ARG A 306 -17.58 -5.64 -11.00
CA ARG A 306 -18.77 -5.66 -10.16
C ARG A 306 -19.16 -7.10 -9.82
N ILE A 307 -19.32 -7.36 -8.53
CA ILE A 307 -19.79 -8.63 -7.98
C ILE A 307 -21.17 -8.40 -7.38
N ASP A 308 -22.18 -9.05 -7.94
CA ASP A 308 -23.55 -9.01 -7.45
C ASP A 308 -23.93 -10.34 -6.78
N ASP A 309 -24.98 -10.31 -5.96
CA ASP A 309 -25.71 -11.51 -5.58
C ASP A 309 -26.51 -12.12 -6.75
N ASP A 310 -27.17 -13.25 -6.50
CA ASP A 310 -28.00 -13.95 -7.49
C ASP A 310 -29.17 -13.11 -8.05
N GLN A 311 -29.56 -12.05 -7.35
CA GLN A 311 -30.61 -11.10 -7.74
C GLN A 311 -30.08 -9.87 -8.49
N GLY A 312 -28.77 -9.77 -8.72
CA GLY A 312 -28.15 -8.62 -9.41
C GLY A 312 -27.95 -7.40 -8.51
N ARG A 313 -27.97 -7.58 -7.17
CA ARG A 313 -27.69 -6.50 -6.22
C ARG A 313 -26.20 -6.53 -5.84
N PRO A 314 -25.54 -5.36 -5.78
CA PRO A 314 -24.10 -5.30 -5.54
C PRO A 314 -23.74 -5.85 -4.15
N ARG A 315 -22.64 -6.60 -4.11
CA ARG A 315 -21.96 -7.06 -2.90
C ARG A 315 -20.53 -6.53 -2.81
N ALA A 316 -19.84 -6.44 -3.95
CA ALA A 316 -18.50 -5.86 -4.00
C ALA A 316 -18.18 -5.21 -5.35
N VAL A 317 -17.21 -4.29 -5.31
CA VAL A 317 -16.61 -3.65 -6.49
C VAL A 317 -15.08 -3.68 -6.37
N LEU A 318 -14.39 -4.19 -7.38
CA LEU A 318 -12.92 -4.11 -7.45
C LEU A 318 -12.55 -3.00 -8.42
N VAL A 319 -11.69 -2.08 -7.99
CA VAL A 319 -11.21 -0.93 -8.75
C VAL A 319 -9.76 -1.17 -9.10
N ASN A 320 -9.42 -1.20 -10.38
CA ASN A 320 -8.07 -1.47 -10.85
C ASN A 320 -7.58 -0.33 -11.74
N MET A 321 -6.63 0.45 -11.22
CA MET A 321 -6.01 1.60 -11.89
C MET A 321 -4.56 1.76 -11.45
N ALA A 322 -3.76 2.50 -12.22
CA ALA A 322 -2.41 2.86 -11.82
C ALA A 322 -2.46 4.03 -10.84
N LEU A 323 -2.01 3.85 -9.60
CA LEU A 323 -1.93 4.91 -8.60
C LEU A 323 -0.95 4.48 -7.51
N HIS A 324 0.14 5.22 -7.39
CA HIS A 324 1.18 4.93 -6.41
C HIS A 324 0.80 5.58 -5.07
N GLY A 325 0.95 4.86 -3.95
CA GLY A 325 0.58 5.39 -2.63
C GLY A 325 1.75 6.12 -1.95
N THR A 326 2.13 7.28 -2.48
CA THR A 326 3.29 8.07 -2.05
C THR A 326 2.94 9.46 -1.53
N HIS A 327 1.70 9.70 -1.11
CA HIS A 327 1.32 11.01 -0.62
C HIS A 327 1.85 11.31 0.77
N PHE A 328 1.84 10.34 1.68
CA PHE A 328 2.24 10.52 3.07
C PHE A 328 3.69 10.08 3.32
N ASP A 329 4.58 11.02 3.62
CA ASP A 329 5.98 10.75 3.99
C ASP A 329 6.26 10.79 5.51
N GLY A 330 5.24 11.12 6.31
CA GLY A 330 5.30 11.24 7.77
C GLY A 330 5.35 9.93 8.55
N THR A 331 4.86 9.95 9.80
CA THR A 331 4.88 8.85 10.79
C THR A 331 3.52 8.18 11.01
N THR A 332 2.51 8.53 10.23
CA THR A 332 1.14 8.03 10.37
C THR A 332 0.87 6.88 9.41
N VAL A 333 0.36 5.77 9.95
CA VAL A 333 -0.12 4.64 9.15
C VAL A 333 -1.39 5.03 8.40
N SER A 334 -1.43 4.75 7.10
CA SER A 334 -2.57 5.05 6.21
C SER A 334 -2.53 4.24 4.92
N MET A 335 -3.70 3.99 4.34
CA MET A 335 -3.90 3.43 3.01
C MET A 335 -3.63 4.44 1.86
N ASP A 336 -3.34 5.71 2.18
CA ASP A 336 -2.90 6.75 1.23
C ASP A 336 -3.91 6.99 0.07
N ALA A 337 -3.49 7.58 -1.05
CA ALA A 337 -4.34 7.88 -2.19
C ALA A 337 -5.07 6.65 -2.78
N PRO A 338 -4.43 5.46 -2.92
CA PRO A 338 -5.13 4.23 -3.28
C PRO A 338 -6.25 3.86 -2.29
N GLY A 339 -5.98 4.02 -1.00
CA GLY A 339 -6.98 3.88 0.07
C GLY A 339 -8.14 4.84 -0.09
N ALA A 340 -7.87 6.08 -0.50
CA ALA A 340 -8.92 7.09 -0.66
C ALA A 340 -9.86 6.75 -1.82
N VAL A 341 -9.32 6.24 -2.93
CA VAL A 341 -10.12 5.71 -4.03
C VAL A 341 -11.02 4.57 -3.53
N GLU A 342 -10.48 3.66 -2.73
CA GLU A 342 -11.22 2.51 -2.17
C GLU A 342 -12.32 2.93 -1.19
N LEU A 343 -11.96 3.67 -0.14
CA LEU A 343 -12.86 4.04 0.96
C LEU A 343 -13.96 4.99 0.51
N ILE A 344 -13.65 5.98 -0.33
CA ILE A 344 -14.66 6.93 -0.82
C ILE A 344 -15.62 6.21 -1.77
N ALA A 345 -15.13 5.37 -2.69
CA ALA A 345 -16.02 4.59 -3.54
C ALA A 345 -16.91 3.65 -2.70
N GLN A 346 -16.37 3.02 -1.66
CA GLN A 346 -17.12 2.19 -0.72
C GLN A 346 -18.22 2.97 -0.02
N GLN A 347 -17.88 4.11 0.60
CA GLN A 347 -18.86 4.97 1.26
C GLN A 347 -19.97 5.40 0.29
N LYS A 348 -19.61 5.91 -0.89
CA LYS A 348 -20.59 6.40 -1.87
C LYS A 348 -21.47 5.30 -2.43
N LEU A 349 -20.95 4.09 -2.63
CA LEU A 349 -21.74 2.93 -3.04
C LEU A 349 -22.72 2.49 -1.95
N GLN A 350 -22.30 2.48 -0.69
CA GLN A 350 -23.17 2.17 0.43
C GLN A 350 -24.29 3.22 0.59
N GLU A 351 -23.98 4.50 0.42
CA GLU A 351 -24.96 5.59 0.38
C GLU A 351 -25.95 5.44 -0.79
N LEU A 352 -25.43 5.15 -1.98
CA LEU A 352 -26.22 5.02 -3.21
C LEU A 352 -27.16 3.80 -3.18
N THR A 353 -26.70 2.68 -2.63
CA THR A 353 -27.40 1.39 -2.71
C THR A 353 -28.19 1.06 -1.44
N GLY A 354 -27.86 1.68 -0.31
CA GLY A 354 -28.41 1.32 1.01
C GLY A 354 -28.04 -0.10 1.44
N ARG A 355 -26.90 -0.62 0.97
CA ARG A 355 -26.42 -2.00 1.23
C ARG A 355 -24.93 -2.00 1.57
N PRO A 356 -24.46 -2.96 2.37
CA PRO A 356 -23.03 -3.15 2.58
C PRO A 356 -22.42 -3.63 1.26
N VAL A 357 -21.64 -2.75 0.62
CA VAL A 357 -20.88 -3.05 -0.60
C VAL A 357 -19.41 -2.87 -0.24
N GLU A 358 -18.62 -3.93 -0.42
CA GLU A 358 -17.18 -3.88 -0.21
C GLU A 358 -16.46 -3.38 -1.46
N VAL A 359 -15.44 -2.55 -1.28
CA VAL A 359 -14.57 -2.12 -2.39
C VAL A 359 -13.14 -2.55 -2.14
N ALA A 360 -12.42 -2.93 -3.19
CA ALA A 360 -10.99 -3.17 -3.11
C ALA A 360 -10.25 -2.46 -4.25
N PHE A 361 -9.19 -1.74 -3.91
CA PHE A 361 -8.25 -1.19 -4.87
C PHE A 361 -7.20 -2.24 -5.24
N LEU A 362 -7.01 -2.47 -6.54
CA LEU A 362 -6.01 -3.36 -7.11
C LEU A 362 -5.06 -2.55 -8.00
N SER A 363 -3.77 -2.54 -7.69
CA SER A 363 -2.81 -1.73 -8.46
C SER A 363 -2.60 -2.24 -9.88
N ARG A 364 -2.55 -1.32 -10.85
CA ARG A 364 -1.97 -1.57 -12.19
C ARG A 364 -0.49 -1.15 -12.25
N SER A 365 -0.04 -0.66 -13.40
CA SER A 365 1.32 -0.16 -13.63
C SER A 365 1.57 1.20 -13.00
N SER A 366 1.87 1.18 -11.71
CA SER A 366 2.08 2.40 -10.94
C SER A 366 3.55 2.81 -10.81
N GLY A 367 4.50 2.06 -11.40
CA GLY A 367 5.94 2.29 -11.22
C GLY A 367 6.43 3.66 -11.69
N ASP A 368 5.78 4.28 -12.67
CA ASP A 368 6.10 5.62 -13.19
C ASP A 368 4.93 6.61 -13.05
N VAL A 369 3.99 6.30 -12.17
CA VAL A 369 2.76 7.08 -11.94
C VAL A 369 2.80 7.66 -10.53
N SER A 370 2.40 8.91 -10.36
CA SER A 370 2.27 9.56 -9.06
C SER A 370 0.84 10.08 -8.84
N PRO A 371 0.35 10.09 -7.59
CA PRO A 371 -0.92 10.74 -7.27
C PRO A 371 -0.78 12.26 -7.52
N ALA A 372 -1.77 12.87 -8.17
CA ALA A 372 -1.77 14.29 -8.48
C ALA A 372 -2.54 15.09 -7.42
N GLY A 373 -3.88 14.98 -7.45
CA GLY A 373 -4.79 15.95 -6.84
C GLY A 373 -5.07 17.13 -7.78
N ASP A 374 -6.03 17.97 -7.42
CA ASP A 374 -6.50 19.12 -8.23
C ASP A 374 -5.57 20.35 -8.16
N GLY A 375 -4.39 20.23 -7.56
CA GLY A 375 -3.46 21.36 -7.37
C GLY A 375 -3.99 22.45 -6.42
N SER A 376 -5.02 22.14 -5.62
CA SER A 376 -5.69 23.02 -4.66
C SER A 376 -4.83 23.61 -3.53
N GLY A 377 -3.61 23.09 -3.33
CA GLY A 377 -2.76 23.46 -2.19
C GLY A 377 -3.22 22.87 -0.86
N LEU A 378 -4.08 21.84 -0.89
CA LEU A 378 -4.43 21.03 0.29
C LEU A 378 -3.20 20.28 0.86
N ASP A 379 -3.24 20.02 2.16
CA ASP A 379 -2.29 19.14 2.86
C ASP A 379 -2.47 17.66 2.48
N ASP A 380 -1.56 16.81 2.94
CA ASP A 380 -1.54 15.40 2.54
C ASP A 380 -2.85 14.67 2.91
N TRP A 381 -3.46 15.00 4.07
CA TRP A 381 -4.68 14.37 4.57
C TRP A 381 -5.89 14.60 3.66
N ARG A 382 -6.11 15.85 3.25
CA ARG A 382 -7.27 16.23 2.44
C ARG A 382 -7.01 15.98 0.97
N LYS A 383 -5.75 16.00 0.54
CA LYS A 383 -5.36 15.75 -0.84
C LYS A 383 -5.57 14.29 -1.23
N VAL A 384 -5.30 13.31 -0.36
CA VAL A 384 -5.67 11.92 -0.66
C VAL A 384 -7.19 11.76 -0.81
N GLN A 385 -7.99 12.38 0.06
CA GLN A 385 -9.46 12.39 -0.07
C GLN A 385 -9.91 13.06 -1.36
N GLN A 386 -9.26 14.14 -1.79
CA GLN A 386 -9.54 14.80 -3.07
C GLN A 386 -9.28 13.86 -4.26
N VAL A 387 -8.22 13.06 -4.23
CA VAL A 387 -7.96 12.04 -5.26
C VAL A 387 -9.12 11.05 -5.35
N GLY A 388 -9.60 10.54 -4.20
CA GLY A 388 -10.75 9.63 -4.18
C GLY A 388 -12.07 10.28 -4.66
N GLU A 389 -12.35 11.53 -4.28
CA GLU A 389 -13.53 12.28 -4.75
C GLU A 389 -13.47 12.57 -6.26
N LEU A 390 -12.28 12.79 -6.82
CA LEU A 390 -12.10 12.96 -8.28
C LEU A 390 -12.22 11.64 -9.04
N ALA A 391 -11.75 10.53 -8.47
CA ALA A 391 -11.88 9.20 -9.06
C ALA A 391 -13.32 8.67 -9.03
N TRP A 392 -14.11 9.04 -8.01
CA TRP A 392 -15.46 8.51 -7.81
C TRP A 392 -16.40 8.67 -9.03
N PRO A 393 -16.56 9.85 -9.67
CA PRO A 393 -17.41 9.98 -10.86
C PRO A 393 -17.05 9.00 -11.99
N LYS A 394 -15.75 8.70 -12.15
CA LYS A 394 -15.21 7.83 -13.19
C LYS A 394 -15.50 6.36 -12.87
N ILE A 395 -15.33 5.98 -11.60
CA ILE A 395 -15.71 4.66 -11.09
C ILE A 395 -17.22 4.44 -11.20
N LYS A 396 -18.01 5.45 -10.79
CA LYS A 396 -19.47 5.40 -10.82
C LYS A 396 -20.01 5.22 -12.23
N GLU A 397 -19.45 5.92 -13.21
CA GLU A 397 -19.84 5.78 -14.62
C GLU A 397 -19.71 4.32 -15.10
N LEU A 398 -18.58 3.67 -14.82
CA LEU A 398 -18.37 2.27 -15.18
C LEU A 398 -19.26 1.33 -14.36
N TYR A 399 -19.41 1.57 -13.05
CA TYR A 399 -20.30 0.80 -12.18
C TYR A 399 -21.77 0.83 -12.65
N ASP A 400 -22.28 2.01 -12.98
CA ASP A 400 -23.66 2.19 -13.49
C ASP A 400 -23.82 1.48 -14.84
N SER A 401 -22.78 1.50 -15.69
CA SER A 401 -22.80 0.83 -17.00
C SER A 401 -23.00 -0.68 -16.91
N LEU A 402 -22.70 -1.29 -15.75
CA LEU A 402 -22.81 -2.72 -15.47
C LEU A 402 -24.16 -3.16 -14.91
N GLU A 403 -25.07 -2.23 -14.65
CA GLU A 403 -26.41 -2.57 -14.16
C GLU A 403 -27.13 -3.52 -15.14
N GLY A 404 -27.55 -4.68 -14.63
CA GLY A 404 -28.21 -5.72 -15.41
C GLY A 404 -27.32 -6.48 -16.39
N LYS A 405 -26.00 -6.24 -16.39
CA LYS A 405 -25.03 -6.89 -17.30
C LYS A 405 -24.13 -7.92 -16.63
N THR A 406 -24.21 -8.11 -15.31
CA THR A 406 -23.49 -9.19 -14.62
C THR A 406 -24.07 -10.56 -14.96
N THR A 407 -23.24 -11.60 -15.01
CA THR A 407 -23.61 -12.98 -15.33
C THR A 407 -23.18 -13.96 -14.26
N ALA A 408 -23.95 -15.03 -14.04
CA ALA A 408 -23.60 -16.12 -13.14
C ALA A 408 -22.85 -17.27 -13.84
N ASP A 409 -22.82 -17.25 -15.17
CA ASP A 409 -22.06 -18.21 -16.00
C ASP A 409 -20.70 -17.60 -16.31
N VAL A 410 -19.71 -17.93 -15.47
CA VAL A 410 -18.39 -17.29 -15.47
C VAL A 410 -17.33 -18.37 -15.54
N GLU A 411 -16.56 -18.34 -16.62
CA GLU A 411 -15.40 -19.20 -16.76
C GLU A 411 -14.27 -18.72 -15.85
N LEU A 412 -13.60 -19.66 -15.18
CA LEU A 412 -12.46 -19.40 -14.33
C LEU A 412 -11.30 -20.26 -14.79
N GLN A 413 -10.16 -19.63 -15.07
CA GLN A 413 -8.90 -20.32 -15.36
C GLN A 413 -7.76 -19.55 -14.69
N MET A 414 -6.72 -20.27 -14.27
CA MET A 414 -5.55 -19.67 -13.65
C MET A 414 -4.32 -20.51 -13.98
N ALA A 415 -3.30 -19.86 -14.49
CA ALA A 415 -2.00 -20.47 -14.72
C ALA A 415 -0.99 -19.74 -13.83
N THR A 416 -0.22 -20.48 -13.03
CA THR A 416 0.81 -19.92 -12.14
C THR A 416 2.15 -20.53 -12.46
N ARG A 417 3.19 -19.71 -12.42
CA ARG A 417 4.55 -20.13 -12.70
C ARG A 417 5.53 -19.57 -11.67
N ARG A 418 6.54 -20.37 -11.30
CA ARG A 418 7.78 -19.87 -10.72
C ARG A 418 8.90 -20.02 -11.73
N VAL A 419 9.73 -19.00 -11.85
CA VAL A 419 10.86 -18.99 -12.79
C VAL A 419 12.16 -18.70 -12.05
N PRO A 420 13.28 -19.38 -12.40
CA PRO A 420 14.58 -19.05 -11.85
C PRO A 420 15.07 -17.73 -12.44
N VAL A 421 15.95 -17.03 -11.71
CA VAL A 421 16.57 -15.78 -12.12
C VAL A 421 18.05 -15.84 -11.77
N ASN A 422 18.87 -15.85 -12.81
CA ASN A 422 20.33 -15.88 -12.73
C ASN A 422 20.92 -15.48 -14.09
N HIS A 423 22.24 -15.29 -14.16
CA HIS A 423 22.91 -14.90 -15.42
C HIS A 423 22.58 -15.80 -16.61
N GLN A 424 22.53 -17.12 -16.40
CA GLN A 424 22.32 -18.09 -17.47
C GLN A 424 20.94 -17.94 -18.11
N VAL A 425 19.87 -17.86 -17.30
CA VAL A 425 18.49 -17.78 -17.81
C VAL A 425 18.15 -16.40 -18.35
N LEU A 426 18.81 -15.36 -17.84
CA LEU A 426 18.73 -14.00 -18.39
C LEU A 426 19.52 -13.85 -19.71
N GLY A 427 20.36 -14.82 -20.06
CA GLY A 427 21.16 -14.79 -21.28
C GLY A 427 22.37 -13.85 -21.21
N TYR A 428 22.89 -13.57 -20.01
CA TYR A 428 24.18 -12.92 -19.82
C TYR A 428 25.32 -13.92 -20.07
N GLY A 429 26.35 -13.49 -20.81
CA GLY A 429 27.61 -14.22 -20.91
C GLY A 429 28.49 -14.08 -19.66
N PRO A 430 29.59 -14.85 -19.56
CA PRO A 430 30.48 -14.83 -18.38
C PRO A 430 31.13 -13.48 -18.05
N GLU A 431 31.16 -12.54 -19.00
CA GLU A 431 31.71 -11.19 -18.84
C GLU A 431 30.68 -10.11 -19.25
N ASP A 432 29.39 -10.41 -19.16
CA ASP A 432 28.32 -9.43 -19.37
C ASP A 432 27.77 -8.95 -18.02
N TYR A 433 27.12 -7.78 -18.03
CA TYR A 433 26.61 -7.10 -16.84
C TYR A 433 27.73 -6.78 -15.84
N TYR A 434 28.57 -5.84 -16.26
CA TYR A 434 29.75 -5.40 -15.54
C TYR A 434 29.90 -3.88 -15.59
N ASP A 435 30.82 -3.35 -14.79
CA ASP A 435 31.23 -1.95 -14.86
C ASP A 435 32.75 -1.82 -14.77
N ILE A 436 33.34 -0.98 -15.60
CA ILE A 436 34.77 -0.67 -15.53
C ILE A 436 34.98 0.46 -14.52
N ILE A 437 35.84 0.21 -13.53
CA ILE A 437 36.05 1.13 -12.42
C ILE A 437 37.38 1.86 -12.60
N GLY A 438 37.29 3.10 -13.08
CA GLY A 438 38.44 3.94 -13.37
C GLY A 438 39.24 3.47 -14.58
N ASN A 439 40.51 3.85 -14.65
CA ASN A 439 41.37 3.63 -15.81
C ASN A 439 42.59 2.73 -15.49
N THR A 440 42.43 1.78 -14.57
CA THR A 440 43.52 0.89 -14.14
C THR A 440 43.58 -0.36 -15.02
N PRO A 441 44.63 -0.55 -15.85
CA PRO A 441 44.79 -1.77 -16.64
C PRO A 441 45.18 -2.96 -15.75
N CYS A 442 44.86 -4.17 -16.20
CA CYS A 442 45.17 -5.41 -15.50
C CYS A 442 45.42 -6.56 -16.48
N GLU A 443 46.14 -7.59 -16.03
CA GLU A 443 46.24 -8.87 -16.74
C GLU A 443 45.49 -10.01 -16.00
N LYS A 444 45.14 -9.79 -14.74
CA LYS A 444 44.60 -10.77 -13.79
C LYS A 444 44.01 -10.05 -12.57
N ASP A 445 43.06 -10.67 -11.88
CA ASP A 445 42.32 -10.04 -10.79
C ASP A 445 43.20 -9.46 -9.68
N LYS A 446 44.33 -10.11 -9.39
CA LYS A 446 45.27 -9.65 -8.36
C LYS A 446 46.01 -8.34 -8.70
N ASP A 447 45.87 -7.84 -9.93
CA ASP A 447 46.36 -6.52 -10.32
C ASP A 447 45.38 -5.40 -9.92
N CYS A 448 44.14 -5.75 -9.57
CA CYS A 448 43.09 -4.83 -9.17
C CYS A 448 43.01 -4.66 -7.64
N SER A 449 42.38 -3.56 -7.20
CA SER A 449 42.12 -3.36 -5.77
C SER A 449 41.11 -4.39 -5.24
N ILE A 450 41.15 -4.67 -3.95
CA ILE A 450 40.27 -5.65 -3.30
C ILE A 450 38.80 -5.33 -3.64
N GLY A 451 38.08 -6.33 -4.13
CA GLY A 451 36.68 -6.20 -4.56
C GLY A 451 36.49 -6.02 -6.08
N TYR A 452 37.57 -5.82 -6.84
CA TYR A 452 37.52 -5.68 -8.30
C TYR A 452 38.21 -6.86 -9.01
N GLN A 453 37.77 -7.12 -10.24
CA GLN A 453 38.26 -8.18 -11.13
C GLN A 453 38.84 -7.59 -12.40
N CYS A 454 39.67 -8.37 -13.10
CA CYS A 454 40.21 -7.96 -14.37
C CYS A 454 39.25 -8.33 -15.50
N ILE A 455 38.54 -7.33 -16.01
CA ILE A 455 37.50 -7.50 -17.03
C ILE A 455 37.96 -6.79 -18.29
N ARG A 456 38.16 -7.55 -19.38
CA ARG A 456 38.59 -7.03 -20.69
C ARG A 456 39.86 -6.15 -20.62
N GLY A 457 40.78 -6.50 -19.72
CA GLY A 457 42.07 -5.81 -19.54
C GLY A 457 42.02 -4.55 -18.68
N MET A 458 40.88 -4.27 -18.03
CA MET A 458 40.72 -3.16 -17.08
C MET A 458 40.10 -3.64 -15.77
N CYS A 459 40.43 -2.97 -14.67
CA CYS A 459 39.81 -3.28 -13.39
C CYS A 459 38.34 -2.85 -13.37
N GLY A 460 37.46 -3.77 -12.97
CA GLY A 460 36.02 -3.56 -12.94
C GLY A 460 35.31 -4.45 -11.92
N THR A 461 33.98 -4.40 -11.93
CA THR A 461 33.11 -5.25 -11.12
C THR A 461 32.19 -6.04 -12.04
N LEU A 462 32.12 -7.36 -11.86
CA LEU A 462 31.09 -8.21 -12.48
C LEU A 462 29.91 -8.34 -11.51
N TYR A 463 28.69 -8.16 -12.01
CA TYR A 463 27.48 -8.21 -11.19
C TYR A 463 26.83 -9.61 -11.24
N LEU A 464 27.55 -10.62 -10.75
CA LEU A 464 27.14 -12.04 -10.84
C LEU A 464 25.76 -12.33 -10.23
N PHE A 465 25.46 -11.71 -9.07
CA PHE A 465 24.17 -11.85 -8.37
C PHE A 465 23.34 -10.57 -8.42
N GLY A 466 23.65 -9.66 -9.34
CA GLY A 466 22.98 -8.38 -9.47
C GLY A 466 23.85 -7.17 -9.12
N GLY A 467 23.45 -6.01 -9.65
CA GLY A 467 23.99 -4.69 -9.33
C GLY A 467 22.87 -3.80 -8.80
N PHE A 468 23.19 -2.77 -8.02
CA PHE A 468 22.19 -1.86 -7.46
C PHE A 468 22.58 -0.40 -7.64
N GLN A 469 21.56 0.46 -7.82
CA GLN A 469 21.72 1.87 -8.17
C GLN A 469 22.62 2.08 -9.39
N CYS A 470 22.50 1.18 -10.36
CA CYS A 470 23.02 1.37 -11.71
C CYS A 470 22.26 2.50 -12.41
N VAL A 471 22.84 3.13 -13.43
CA VAL A 471 22.14 4.05 -14.35
C VAL A 471 21.30 5.13 -13.65
N SER A 472 21.73 5.57 -12.46
CA SER A 472 20.95 6.49 -11.60
C SER A 472 20.85 7.91 -12.19
N GLY A 473 21.81 8.31 -13.01
CA GLY A 473 21.67 9.49 -13.86
C GLY A 473 20.72 9.17 -15.01
N GLY A 474 19.66 9.97 -15.18
CA GLY A 474 18.83 9.86 -16.38
C GLY A 474 19.62 10.34 -17.60
N ASP A 475 19.62 9.55 -18.67
CA ASP A 475 19.93 10.05 -19.99
C ASP A 475 18.66 10.72 -20.53
N GLU A 476 18.68 12.04 -20.72
CA GLU A 476 17.51 12.76 -21.25
C GLU A 476 17.48 12.78 -22.79
N ASP A 477 18.57 12.35 -23.45
CA ASP A 477 18.62 12.26 -24.90
C ASP A 477 18.12 10.87 -25.34
N PRO A 478 16.96 10.78 -26.01
CA PRO A 478 16.43 9.51 -26.52
C PRO A 478 17.32 8.91 -27.63
N ALA A 479 18.37 9.60 -28.10
CA ALA A 479 19.36 9.07 -29.03
C ALA A 479 20.56 8.39 -28.35
N THR A 480 20.73 8.51 -27.04
CA THR A 480 21.82 7.87 -26.27
C THR A 480 21.28 6.95 -25.17
N ARG A 481 22.09 5.98 -24.76
CA ARG A 481 21.77 4.98 -23.74
C ARG A 481 23.02 4.65 -22.95
N PHE A 482 22.85 4.16 -21.72
CA PHE A 482 23.92 3.49 -21.00
C PHE A 482 24.35 2.22 -21.74
N GLU A 483 25.62 1.86 -21.61
CA GLU A 483 26.20 0.67 -22.24
C GLU A 483 26.84 -0.21 -21.15
N ASP A 484 26.85 -1.52 -21.38
CA ASP A 484 27.52 -2.47 -20.49
C ASP A 484 29.00 -2.12 -20.34
N GLY A 485 29.52 -2.19 -19.11
CA GLY A 485 30.84 -1.68 -18.75
C GLY A 485 30.89 -0.19 -18.38
N HIS A 486 29.79 0.54 -18.53
CA HIS A 486 29.63 1.95 -18.14
C HIS A 486 28.28 2.20 -17.45
N LEU A 487 27.88 1.28 -16.56
CA LEU A 487 26.57 1.28 -15.91
C LEU A 487 26.51 2.17 -14.67
N GLY A 488 27.65 2.45 -14.03
CA GLY A 488 27.73 3.35 -12.87
C GLY A 488 27.04 2.82 -11.61
N CYS A 489 26.98 1.50 -11.41
CA CYS A 489 26.33 0.94 -10.22
C CYS A 489 27.12 1.24 -8.94
N ILE A 490 26.41 1.58 -7.86
CA ILE A 490 27.06 1.94 -6.59
C ILE A 490 27.67 0.70 -5.90
N PHE A 491 27.01 -0.46 -5.98
CA PHE A 491 27.56 -1.71 -5.46
C PHE A 491 26.99 -2.95 -6.17
N SER A 492 27.77 -4.04 -6.11
CA SER A 492 27.31 -5.38 -6.45
C SER A 492 26.48 -5.96 -5.31
N ALA A 493 25.37 -6.64 -5.62
CA ALA A 493 24.55 -7.35 -4.65
C ALA A 493 25.37 -8.39 -3.86
N GLN A 494 26.36 -9.00 -4.53
CA GLN A 494 27.33 -9.92 -3.93
C GLN A 494 28.12 -9.28 -2.79
N THR A 495 28.41 -7.99 -2.86
CA THR A 495 29.09 -7.26 -1.79
C THR A 495 28.19 -7.10 -0.56
N LEU A 496 26.88 -6.89 -0.77
CA LEU A 496 25.93 -6.74 0.33
C LEU A 496 25.66 -8.06 1.05
N SER A 497 25.63 -9.16 0.31
CA SER A 497 25.27 -10.49 0.82
C SER A 497 26.47 -11.32 1.28
N LYS A 498 27.64 -10.72 1.45
CA LYS A 498 28.90 -11.42 1.79
C LYS A 498 29.22 -12.57 0.82
N GLY A 499 29.04 -12.33 -0.48
CA GLY A 499 29.38 -13.28 -1.53
C GLY A 499 28.26 -14.28 -1.86
N ARG A 500 27.04 -14.09 -1.36
CA ARG A 500 25.92 -15.05 -1.50
C ARG A 500 24.87 -14.58 -2.50
N PRO A 501 24.17 -15.47 -3.20
CA PRO A 501 22.95 -15.10 -3.88
C PRO A 501 21.89 -14.65 -2.87
N ILE A 502 21.01 -13.74 -3.30
CA ILE A 502 19.87 -13.26 -2.54
C ILE A 502 18.64 -14.06 -2.98
N PRO A 503 18.11 -15.00 -2.16
CA PRO A 503 17.07 -15.93 -2.59
C PRO A 503 15.81 -15.27 -3.16
N GLN A 504 15.47 -14.09 -2.65
CA GLN A 504 14.29 -13.31 -3.04
C GLN A 504 14.44 -12.62 -4.39
N PHE A 505 15.66 -12.54 -4.93
CA PHE A 505 15.90 -12.06 -6.29
C PHE A 505 16.31 -13.19 -7.23
N THR A 506 16.51 -14.43 -6.76
CA THR A 506 16.91 -15.53 -7.64
C THR A 506 15.72 -16.32 -8.19
N LYS A 507 14.48 -15.99 -7.84
CA LYS A 507 13.29 -16.56 -8.46
C LYS A 507 12.16 -15.56 -8.42
N ALA A 508 11.23 -15.66 -9.37
CA ALA A 508 10.04 -14.84 -9.42
C ALA A 508 8.80 -15.72 -9.60
N ARG A 509 7.68 -15.29 -9.00
CA ARG A 509 6.37 -15.92 -9.19
C ARG A 509 5.46 -15.03 -10.03
N MET A 510 4.70 -15.61 -10.95
CA MET A 510 3.76 -14.90 -11.82
C MET A 510 2.51 -15.74 -12.10
N SER A 511 1.42 -15.09 -12.49
CA SER A 511 0.15 -15.73 -12.76
C SER A 511 -0.63 -15.01 -13.86
N VAL A 512 -1.36 -15.79 -14.65
CA VAL A 512 -2.35 -15.32 -15.63
C VAL A 512 -3.71 -15.87 -15.24
N LEU A 513 -4.75 -15.06 -15.30
CA LEU A 513 -6.11 -15.40 -14.89
C LEU A 513 -7.13 -15.10 -15.98
N ARG A 514 -8.19 -15.91 -16.00
CA ARG A 514 -9.45 -15.66 -16.70
C ARG A 514 -10.58 -15.60 -15.69
N ILE A 515 -11.34 -14.50 -15.68
CA ILE A 515 -12.60 -14.37 -14.96
C ILE A 515 -13.67 -13.89 -15.95
N GLY A 516 -14.45 -14.83 -16.46
CA GLY A 516 -15.35 -14.57 -17.59
C GLY A 516 -14.53 -14.19 -18.82
N ASP A 517 -14.80 -13.04 -19.41
CA ASP A 517 -14.10 -12.54 -20.60
C ASP A 517 -12.95 -11.57 -20.28
N LEU A 518 -12.71 -11.27 -19.00
CA LEU A 518 -11.59 -10.46 -18.54
C LEU A 518 -10.35 -11.32 -18.30
N GLY A 519 -9.24 -10.95 -18.95
CA GLY A 519 -7.91 -11.46 -18.65
C GLY A 519 -7.21 -10.61 -17.60
N LEU A 520 -6.51 -11.23 -16.65
CA LEU A 520 -5.65 -10.53 -15.70
C LEU A 520 -4.26 -11.16 -15.71
N VAL A 521 -3.21 -10.35 -15.63
CA VAL A 521 -1.82 -10.81 -15.54
C VAL A 521 -1.09 -10.12 -14.39
N THR A 522 -0.41 -10.89 -13.56
CA THR A 522 0.36 -10.35 -12.42
C THR A 522 1.78 -9.98 -12.83
N VAL A 523 2.33 -8.91 -12.27
CA VAL A 523 3.73 -8.55 -12.44
C VAL A 523 4.46 -8.58 -11.08
N PRO A 524 5.59 -9.31 -10.96
CA PRO A 524 6.34 -9.49 -9.71
C PRO A 524 7.18 -8.26 -9.33
N GLY A 525 6.56 -7.08 -9.24
CA GLY A 525 7.26 -5.83 -8.95
C GLY A 525 6.41 -4.61 -9.24
N GLU A 526 7.06 -3.49 -9.57
CA GLU A 526 6.45 -2.21 -9.92
C GLU A 526 6.52 -2.02 -11.44
N PRO A 527 5.56 -2.53 -12.22
CA PRO A 527 5.59 -2.35 -13.66
C PRO A 527 5.44 -0.87 -14.01
N LEU A 528 6.29 -0.44 -14.95
CA LEU A 528 6.13 0.85 -15.62
C LEU A 528 4.93 0.79 -16.59
N SER A 529 4.40 1.97 -16.91
CA SER A 529 3.19 2.14 -17.72
C SER A 529 3.25 1.37 -19.05
N GLN A 530 4.35 1.54 -19.80
CA GLN A 530 4.53 0.86 -21.09
C GLN A 530 4.56 -0.67 -20.96
N TYR A 531 5.35 -1.19 -20.01
CA TYR A 531 5.49 -2.63 -19.78
C TYR A 531 4.15 -3.31 -19.47
N GLY A 532 3.33 -2.67 -18.62
CA GLY A 532 2.02 -3.22 -18.30
C GLY A 532 1.02 -3.15 -19.45
N ARG A 533 1.01 -2.05 -20.22
CA ARG A 533 0.16 -1.97 -21.41
C ARG A 533 0.52 -3.04 -22.44
N ASP A 534 1.81 -3.27 -22.67
CA ASP A 534 2.27 -4.29 -23.61
C ASP A 534 1.83 -5.69 -23.17
N LEU A 535 1.96 -6.02 -21.87
CA LEU A 535 1.44 -7.29 -21.33
C LEU A 535 -0.09 -7.42 -21.45
N ALA A 536 -0.84 -6.36 -21.14
CA ALA A 536 -2.30 -6.38 -21.31
C ALA A 536 -2.68 -6.56 -22.79
N GLY A 537 -1.96 -5.91 -23.71
CA GLY A 537 -2.13 -6.06 -25.15
C GLY A 537 -1.85 -7.48 -25.65
N GLU A 538 -0.79 -8.12 -25.14
CA GLU A 538 -0.49 -9.53 -25.43
C GLU A 538 -1.59 -10.47 -24.92
N LEU A 539 -2.11 -10.23 -23.71
CA LEU A 539 -3.18 -11.06 -23.17
C LEU A 539 -4.47 -10.89 -23.97
N ALA A 540 -4.85 -9.66 -24.33
CA ALA A 540 -6.05 -9.39 -25.14
C ALA A 540 -6.03 -10.12 -26.50
N GLN A 541 -4.86 -10.26 -27.13
CA GLN A 541 -4.70 -10.99 -28.40
C GLN A 541 -5.02 -12.49 -28.30
N ARG A 542 -5.11 -13.05 -27.08
CA ARG A 542 -5.37 -14.48 -26.82
C ARG A 542 -6.85 -14.81 -26.58
N GLY A 543 -7.75 -13.96 -27.09
CA GLY A 543 -9.20 -14.24 -27.11
C GLY A 543 -9.97 -13.73 -25.91
N PHE A 544 -9.36 -12.86 -25.09
CA PHE A 544 -10.05 -12.09 -24.06
C PHE A 544 -10.73 -10.87 -24.69
N ALA A 545 -11.89 -10.47 -24.17
CA ALA A 545 -12.56 -9.27 -24.64
C ALA A 545 -11.81 -8.02 -24.17
N ASP A 546 -11.31 -8.06 -22.94
CA ASP A 546 -10.44 -7.04 -22.35
C ASP A 546 -9.39 -7.70 -21.46
N ALA A 547 -8.30 -6.99 -21.18
CA ALA A 547 -7.23 -7.47 -20.33
C ALA A 547 -6.70 -6.37 -19.41
N THR A 548 -6.18 -6.78 -18.25
CA THR A 548 -5.56 -5.88 -17.28
C THR A 548 -4.33 -6.51 -16.61
N VAL A 549 -3.53 -5.66 -15.97
CA VAL A 549 -2.40 -6.03 -15.15
C VAL A 549 -2.68 -5.83 -13.66
N LEU A 550 -2.06 -6.68 -12.84
CA LEU A 550 -1.96 -6.54 -11.40
C LEU A 550 -0.49 -6.30 -11.05
N GLY A 551 -0.15 -5.06 -10.73
CA GLY A 551 1.18 -4.69 -10.21
C GLY A 551 1.35 -5.15 -8.76
N TYR A 552 2.59 -5.15 -8.26
CA TYR A 552 2.94 -5.49 -6.89
C TYR A 552 2.44 -6.89 -6.46
N SER A 553 2.37 -7.81 -7.42
CA SER A 553 1.61 -9.05 -7.33
C SER A 553 2.50 -10.28 -7.49
N GLN A 554 2.25 -11.32 -6.70
CA GLN A 554 2.96 -12.61 -6.66
C GLN A 554 4.40 -12.57 -6.14
N ASP A 555 5.16 -11.53 -6.48
CA ASP A 555 6.51 -11.30 -5.96
C ASP A 555 6.90 -9.81 -6.02
N HIS A 556 8.10 -9.47 -5.52
CA HIS A 556 8.62 -8.11 -5.58
C HIS A 556 10.10 -8.03 -5.95
N HIS A 557 10.34 -7.74 -7.23
CA HIS A 557 11.65 -7.50 -7.85
C HIS A 557 11.87 -6.02 -8.16
N LEU A 558 11.38 -5.14 -7.27
CA LEU A 558 11.46 -3.68 -7.46
C LEU A 558 10.81 -3.29 -8.80
N TYR A 559 11.38 -2.37 -9.56
CA TYR A 559 10.76 -1.82 -10.77
C TYR A 559 10.96 -2.74 -11.99
N ILE A 560 9.89 -2.96 -12.76
CA ILE A 560 9.90 -3.83 -13.95
C ILE A 560 9.63 -3.02 -15.22
N MET A 561 10.52 -3.15 -16.20
CA MET A 561 10.48 -2.40 -17.45
C MET A 561 11.23 -3.11 -18.57
N HIS A 562 10.96 -2.72 -19.82
CA HIS A 562 11.73 -3.19 -20.97
C HIS A 562 13.19 -2.71 -20.96
N ALA A 563 14.09 -3.46 -21.59
CA ALA A 563 15.53 -3.18 -21.61
C ALA A 563 15.86 -1.76 -22.07
N ASP A 564 15.21 -1.28 -23.13
CA ASP A 564 15.45 0.06 -23.70
C ASP A 564 15.14 1.18 -22.71
N ASN A 565 14.16 0.96 -21.82
CA ASN A 565 13.79 1.89 -20.77
C ASN A 565 14.78 1.82 -19.59
N TRP A 566 15.21 0.60 -19.23
CA TRP A 566 16.24 0.42 -18.21
C TRP A 566 17.55 1.13 -18.61
N LEU A 567 18.00 0.93 -19.85
CA LEU A 567 19.23 1.53 -20.39
C LEU A 567 19.14 3.05 -20.59
N GLN A 568 17.96 3.65 -20.46
CA GLN A 568 17.83 5.10 -20.40
C GLN A 568 18.24 5.66 -19.02
N GLY A 569 18.11 4.86 -17.96
CA GLY A 569 18.41 5.30 -16.60
C GLY A 569 17.33 6.17 -15.96
N GLY A 570 17.67 6.71 -14.79
CA GLY A 570 16.76 7.38 -13.87
C GLY A 570 16.43 6.54 -12.64
N TYR A 571 15.50 7.02 -11.82
CA TYR A 571 15.20 6.39 -10.52
C TYR A 571 14.72 4.95 -10.67
N GLU A 572 13.67 4.70 -11.45
CA GLU A 572 13.06 3.38 -11.58
C GLU A 572 14.05 2.34 -12.14
N PRO A 573 14.77 2.57 -13.26
CA PRO A 573 15.82 1.66 -13.71
C PRO A 573 16.89 1.37 -12.66
N SER A 574 17.27 2.38 -11.87
CA SER A 574 18.36 2.24 -10.90
C SER A 574 18.07 1.27 -9.76
N MET A 575 16.80 0.96 -9.53
CA MET A 575 16.39 0.03 -8.49
C MET A 575 16.46 -1.43 -8.95
N GLY A 576 16.52 -1.73 -10.26
CA GLY A 576 16.54 -3.11 -10.77
C GLY A 576 17.84 -3.85 -10.44
N ILE A 577 17.72 -5.09 -9.92
CA ILE A 577 18.86 -5.90 -9.46
C ILE A 577 19.56 -6.61 -10.61
N TRP A 578 18.81 -7.10 -11.60
CA TRP A 578 19.35 -7.95 -12.67
C TRP A 578 19.55 -7.23 -13.99
N GLY A 579 19.57 -5.90 -13.97
CA GLY A 579 19.88 -5.07 -15.13
C GLY A 579 18.82 -5.12 -16.23
N TRP A 580 19.20 -4.68 -17.43
CA TRP A 580 18.26 -4.44 -18.54
C TRP A 580 17.56 -5.71 -19.06
N ARG A 581 18.09 -6.91 -18.80
CA ARG A 581 17.48 -8.16 -19.29
C ARG A 581 16.37 -8.70 -18.39
N GLU A 582 16.23 -8.21 -17.16
CA GLU A 582 15.31 -8.75 -16.17
C GLU A 582 13.84 -8.66 -16.62
N GLY A 583 13.39 -7.46 -16.99
CA GLY A 583 12.01 -7.24 -17.37
C GLY A 583 11.62 -7.98 -18.65
N ASP A 584 12.47 -7.99 -19.66
CA ASP A 584 12.19 -8.71 -20.92
C ASP A 584 12.12 -10.23 -20.70
N TYR A 585 12.95 -10.79 -19.82
CA TYR A 585 12.83 -12.19 -19.42
C TYR A 585 11.47 -12.47 -18.77
N TYR A 586 11.04 -11.67 -17.79
CA TYR A 586 9.71 -11.85 -17.19
C TYR A 586 8.58 -11.68 -18.19
N PHE A 587 8.71 -10.76 -19.14
CA PHE A 587 7.75 -10.57 -20.22
C PHE A 587 7.62 -11.86 -21.05
N GLU A 588 8.72 -12.42 -21.52
CA GLU A 588 8.75 -13.68 -22.28
C GLU A 588 8.15 -14.85 -21.49
N GLN A 589 8.54 -15.01 -20.22
CA GLN A 589 8.02 -16.10 -19.38
C GLN A 589 6.51 -15.96 -19.14
N THR A 590 6.02 -14.72 -19.03
CA THR A 590 4.60 -14.44 -18.84
C THR A 590 3.82 -14.70 -20.11
N VAL A 591 4.32 -14.27 -21.28
CA VAL A 591 3.70 -14.53 -22.59
C VAL A 591 3.61 -16.03 -22.87
N GLU A 592 4.67 -16.79 -22.57
CA GLU A 592 4.64 -18.26 -22.68
C GLU A 592 3.58 -18.88 -21.75
N LEU A 593 3.45 -18.35 -20.52
CA LEU A 593 2.41 -18.79 -19.58
C LEU A 593 0.99 -18.49 -20.10
N MET A 594 0.79 -17.35 -20.78
CA MET A 594 -0.49 -17.04 -21.44
C MET A 594 -0.81 -18.04 -22.55
N ASP A 595 0.18 -18.42 -23.37
CA ASP A 595 0.01 -19.44 -24.42
C ASP A 595 -0.36 -20.79 -23.82
N TRP A 596 0.34 -21.21 -22.76
CA TRP A 596 0.02 -22.45 -22.07
C TRP A 596 -1.37 -22.44 -21.43
N GLN A 597 -1.79 -21.31 -20.85
CA GLN A 597 -3.15 -21.18 -20.34
C GLN A 597 -4.18 -21.30 -21.46
N ALA A 598 -3.97 -20.63 -22.59
CA ALA A 598 -4.88 -20.71 -23.74
C ALA A 598 -4.99 -22.14 -24.29
N GLU A 599 -3.88 -22.90 -24.28
CA GLU A 599 -3.84 -24.29 -24.75
C GLU A 599 -4.40 -25.31 -23.73
N ARG A 600 -4.13 -25.11 -22.44
CA ARG A 600 -4.26 -26.16 -21.39
C ARG A 600 -5.25 -25.80 -20.28
N GLY A 601 -5.68 -24.53 -20.20
CA GLY A 601 -6.53 -24.01 -19.13
C GLY A 601 -5.74 -23.78 -17.83
N THR A 602 -6.28 -24.26 -16.70
CA THR A 602 -5.60 -24.16 -15.40
C THR A 602 -4.37 -25.06 -15.34
N LEU A 603 -3.22 -24.50 -14.95
CA LEU A 603 -1.97 -25.25 -14.77
C LEU A 603 -1.03 -24.60 -13.75
N VAL A 604 -0.06 -25.37 -13.27
CA VAL A 604 1.03 -24.92 -12.42
C VAL A 604 2.36 -25.36 -13.04
N ASP A 605 3.31 -24.45 -13.16
CA ASP A 605 4.70 -24.76 -13.53
C ASP A 605 5.67 -24.11 -12.55
N ASP A 606 6.19 -24.89 -11.61
CA ASP A 606 7.18 -24.36 -10.66
C ASP A 606 8.63 -24.47 -11.16
N ALA A 607 8.87 -25.02 -12.36
CA ALA A 607 10.22 -25.24 -12.90
C ALA A 607 11.20 -25.96 -11.94
N GLY A 608 10.68 -26.79 -11.02
CA GLY A 608 11.48 -27.46 -9.98
C GLY A 608 11.86 -26.57 -8.78
N LEU A 609 11.41 -25.32 -8.77
CA LEU A 609 11.54 -24.40 -7.64
C LEU A 609 10.54 -24.73 -6.54
N LYS A 610 10.90 -24.42 -5.30
CA LYS A 610 10.07 -24.69 -4.13
C LYS A 610 9.39 -23.41 -3.65
N PRO A 611 8.18 -23.49 -3.08
CA PRO A 611 7.59 -22.38 -2.33
C PRO A 611 8.56 -21.89 -1.26
N THR A 612 8.81 -20.59 -1.17
CA THR A 612 9.76 -20.07 -0.18
C THR A 612 9.17 -20.17 1.23
N TYR A 613 9.88 -20.81 2.15
CA TYR A 613 9.42 -21.01 3.53
C TYR A 613 10.57 -20.84 4.53
N PHE A 614 10.25 -20.22 5.66
CA PHE A 614 11.12 -20.11 6.82
C PHE A 614 10.26 -19.91 8.08
N GLU A 615 10.70 -20.44 9.21
CA GLU A 615 10.04 -20.28 10.51
C GLU A 615 11.10 -19.99 11.58
N PHE A 616 10.72 -19.20 12.59
CA PHE A 616 11.57 -18.88 13.74
C PHE A 616 10.81 -19.18 15.04
N PRO A 617 10.56 -20.47 15.33
CA PRO A 617 9.75 -20.86 16.48
C PRO A 617 10.50 -20.64 17.81
N CYS A 618 9.73 -20.46 18.87
CA CYS A 618 10.19 -20.47 20.26
C CYS A 618 9.32 -21.39 21.10
N ALA A 619 9.89 -21.95 22.16
CA ALA A 619 9.18 -22.74 23.16
C ALA A 619 9.08 -22.03 24.52
N ALA A 620 10.01 -21.12 24.82
CA ALA A 620 10.05 -20.30 26.02
C ALA A 620 10.73 -18.94 25.75
N ASP A 621 10.55 -17.98 26.67
CA ASP A 621 11.14 -16.64 26.56
C ASP A 621 12.68 -16.67 26.42
N ASP A 622 13.33 -17.65 27.04
CA ASP A 622 14.79 -17.85 26.97
C ASP A 622 15.29 -18.14 25.54
N ASP A 623 14.40 -18.57 24.63
CA ASP A 623 14.76 -18.83 23.22
C ASP A 623 14.87 -17.53 22.40
N CYS A 624 14.28 -16.42 22.88
CA CYS A 624 14.07 -15.22 22.08
C CYS A 624 15.14 -14.14 22.25
N GLY A 625 15.78 -14.05 23.42
CA GLY A 625 16.86 -13.09 23.65
C GLY A 625 16.44 -11.63 23.48
N LEU A 626 17.25 -10.86 22.73
CA LEU A 626 17.02 -9.45 22.45
C LEU A 626 16.87 -9.22 20.95
N ASP A 627 16.05 -8.26 20.56
CA ASP A 627 15.99 -7.78 19.18
C ASP A 627 17.29 -7.02 18.80
N PRO A 628 17.48 -6.66 17.52
CA PRO A 628 18.67 -5.93 17.09
C PRO A 628 18.82 -4.51 17.67
N GLN A 629 17.83 -4.00 18.39
CA GLN A 629 17.83 -2.72 19.12
C GLN A 629 18.17 -2.91 20.61
N GLY A 630 18.19 -4.16 21.10
CA GLY A 630 18.40 -4.50 22.49
C GLY A 630 17.11 -4.58 23.32
N ASN A 631 15.93 -4.56 22.68
CA ASN A 631 14.66 -4.74 23.37
C ASN A 631 14.46 -6.22 23.71
N PRO A 632 13.89 -6.55 24.89
CA PRO A 632 13.59 -7.92 25.25
C PRO A 632 12.52 -8.51 24.34
N LEU A 633 12.77 -9.74 23.88
CA LEU A 633 11.80 -10.55 23.17
C LEU A 633 11.28 -11.67 24.09
N VAL A 634 10.01 -12.03 23.96
CA VAL A 634 9.36 -13.14 24.68
C VAL A 634 8.71 -14.09 23.69
N CYS A 635 8.44 -15.32 24.14
CA CYS A 635 7.77 -16.27 23.30
C CYS A 635 6.27 -15.99 23.28
N GLY A 636 5.77 -15.52 22.14
CA GLY A 636 4.37 -15.17 21.93
C GLY A 636 3.44 -16.39 21.98
N PRO A 637 2.12 -16.16 22.06
CA PRO A 637 1.11 -17.23 22.16
C PRO A 637 1.08 -18.15 20.92
N GLU A 638 1.55 -17.66 19.78
CA GLU A 638 1.66 -18.40 18.52
C GLU A 638 3.06 -19.03 18.33
N SER A 639 3.84 -19.16 19.42
CA SER A 639 5.15 -19.84 19.46
C SER A 639 6.23 -19.21 18.56
N PHE A 640 6.25 -17.88 18.45
CA PHE A 640 7.36 -17.14 17.87
C PHE A 640 7.72 -15.93 18.73
N CYS A 641 8.94 -15.43 18.54
CA CYS A 641 9.46 -14.33 19.35
C CYS A 641 8.80 -12.99 18.97
N ILE A 642 8.24 -12.31 19.97
CA ILE A 642 7.64 -10.99 19.86
C ILE A 642 8.31 -10.00 20.81
N VAL A 643 8.21 -8.71 20.52
CA VAL A 643 8.58 -7.67 21.48
C VAL A 643 7.79 -7.87 22.77
N ALA A 644 8.49 -7.93 23.90
CA ALA A 644 7.87 -8.12 25.21
C ALA A 644 6.90 -6.96 25.53
N PRO A 645 5.60 -7.23 25.72
CA PRO A 645 4.68 -6.19 26.15
C PRO A 645 5.00 -5.78 27.58
N THR A 646 4.93 -4.48 27.84
CA THR A 646 5.07 -3.95 29.19
C THR A 646 3.69 -3.68 29.80
N ALA A 647 3.64 -3.61 31.13
CA ALA A 647 2.40 -3.36 31.86
C ALA A 647 2.26 -1.86 32.15
N SER A 648 1.06 -1.32 31.93
CA SER A 648 0.80 0.07 32.30
C SER A 648 0.83 0.25 33.82
N VAL A 649 1.32 1.40 34.29
CA VAL A 649 1.18 1.83 35.69
C VAL A 649 -0.27 2.17 36.02
N VAL A 650 -1.06 2.56 35.01
CA VAL A 650 -2.47 2.97 35.16
C VAL A 650 -3.34 1.94 34.45
N ALA A 651 -4.28 1.34 35.19
CA ALA A 651 -5.28 0.46 34.58
C ALA A 651 -6.12 1.25 33.54
N PRO A 652 -6.63 0.60 32.48
CA PRO A 652 -7.32 1.32 31.41
C PRO A 652 -8.44 2.24 31.91
N ALA A 653 -8.36 3.52 31.54
CA ALA A 653 -9.28 4.56 32.00
C ALA A 653 -9.18 5.82 31.13
N ILE A 654 -10.30 6.56 30.99
CA ILE A 654 -10.29 7.88 30.34
C ILE A 654 -9.47 8.88 31.17
N ILE A 655 -8.53 9.55 30.51
CA ILE A 655 -7.65 10.60 31.07
C ILE A 655 -8.24 11.98 30.78
N GLU A 656 -8.57 12.24 29.51
CA GLU A 656 -9.22 13.45 29.04
C GLU A 656 -10.45 13.05 28.23
N ASP A 657 -11.61 13.59 28.61
CA ASP A 657 -12.90 13.23 28.04
C ASP A 657 -13.33 14.22 26.95
N VAL A 658 -14.24 13.81 26.09
CA VAL A 658 -14.81 14.68 25.04
C VAL A 658 -15.55 15.85 25.69
N ALA A 659 -15.47 17.02 25.06
CA ALA A 659 -16.23 18.20 25.48
C ALA A 659 -17.75 17.88 25.54
N PRO A 660 -18.51 18.35 26.55
CA PRO A 660 -19.93 18.04 26.69
C PRO A 660 -20.80 18.45 25.50
N GLU A 661 -20.34 19.41 24.70
CA GLU A 661 -20.98 19.87 23.47
C GLU A 661 -19.91 19.98 22.39
N VAL A 662 -20.18 19.40 21.22
CA VAL A 662 -19.29 19.42 20.05
C VAL A 662 -20.11 19.91 18.86
N GLU A 663 -19.71 21.03 18.26
CA GLU A 663 -20.31 21.49 17.02
C GLU A 663 -19.77 20.70 15.82
N ARG A 664 -20.59 20.50 14.78
CA ARG A 664 -20.09 20.08 13.45
C ARG A 664 -18.91 20.96 12.99
N ILE A 665 -18.03 20.40 12.16
CA ILE A 665 -16.84 21.12 11.64
C ILE A 665 -15.91 21.56 12.80
N SER A 666 -15.92 20.80 13.89
CA SER A 666 -15.04 20.97 15.04
C SER A 666 -14.43 19.61 15.40
N LEU A 667 -13.33 19.64 16.16
CA LEU A 667 -12.64 18.44 16.59
C LEU A 667 -13.10 18.04 17.99
N ALA A 668 -13.40 16.76 18.18
CA ALA A 668 -13.45 16.15 19.49
C ALA A 668 -12.14 15.40 19.76
N THR A 669 -11.61 15.53 20.98
CA THR A 669 -10.43 14.81 21.43
C THR A 669 -10.81 13.93 22.62
N LEU A 670 -10.33 12.68 22.63
CA LEU A 670 -10.47 11.73 23.72
C LEU A 670 -9.10 11.11 24.00
N THR A 671 -8.67 11.13 25.26
CA THR A 671 -7.39 10.56 25.69
C THR A 671 -7.63 9.53 26.79
N TRP A 672 -7.00 8.37 26.70
CA TRP A 672 -7.15 7.30 27.68
C TRP A 672 -5.85 6.54 27.92
N ALA A 673 -5.72 5.94 29.11
CA ALA A 673 -4.74 4.90 29.35
C ALA A 673 -5.26 3.59 28.73
N GLY A 674 -4.51 3.01 27.80
CA GLY A 674 -4.80 1.72 27.17
C GLY A 674 -3.69 0.69 27.44
N GLY A 675 -3.35 -0.12 26.43
CA GLY A 675 -2.29 -1.11 26.50
C GLY A 675 -1.08 -0.83 25.59
N HIS A 676 -0.02 -1.60 25.80
CA HIS A 676 1.17 -1.59 24.97
C HIS A 676 0.84 -1.97 23.51
N PRO A 677 1.37 -1.27 22.48
CA PRO A 677 0.99 -1.51 21.08
C PRO A 677 1.21 -2.93 20.55
N GLY A 678 2.09 -3.72 21.17
CA GLY A 678 2.26 -5.15 20.85
C GLY A 678 1.08 -6.05 21.14
N VAL A 679 0.17 -5.61 22.02
CA VAL A 679 -1.03 -6.36 22.38
C VAL A 679 -2.29 -5.53 22.16
N ASP A 680 -2.16 -4.22 21.93
CA ASP A 680 -3.26 -3.28 21.83
C ASP A 680 -3.22 -2.53 20.50
N LEU A 681 -4.37 -2.49 19.83
CA LEU A 681 -4.64 -1.62 18.71
C LEU A 681 -6.12 -1.21 18.85
N PRO A 682 -6.41 -0.21 19.71
CA PRO A 682 -7.77 0.08 20.13
C PRO A 682 -8.70 0.34 18.95
N ARG A 683 -9.94 -0.12 19.05
CA ARG A 683 -11.00 0.11 18.07
C ARG A 683 -12.00 1.09 18.61
N MET A 684 -12.28 2.13 17.85
CA MET A 684 -13.35 3.08 18.12
C MET A 684 -14.63 2.72 17.37
N THR A 685 -15.76 2.82 18.07
CA THR A 685 -17.10 2.89 17.49
C THR A 685 -17.87 4.07 18.08
N LEU A 686 -18.86 4.58 17.35
CA LEU A 686 -19.72 5.66 17.81
C LEU A 686 -21.08 5.10 18.21
N GLU A 687 -21.60 5.51 19.37
CA GLU A 687 -22.94 5.15 19.83
C GLU A 687 -23.80 6.40 20.03
N ARG A 688 -25.11 6.25 19.81
CA ARG A 688 -26.11 7.31 19.99
C ARG A 688 -27.15 6.93 21.03
N GLU A 689 -27.62 7.91 21.80
CA GLU A 689 -28.68 7.73 22.77
C GLU A 689 -30.04 7.55 22.05
N GLU A 690 -30.65 6.37 22.20
CA GLU A 690 -31.98 6.05 21.68
C GLU A 690 -32.78 5.20 22.67
N GLY A 691 -34.06 5.53 22.88
CA GLY A 691 -34.96 4.73 23.74
C GLY A 691 -34.54 4.59 25.21
N GLY A 692 -33.64 5.46 25.70
CA GLY A 692 -33.08 5.38 27.05
C GLY A 692 -31.87 4.44 27.19
N GLY A 693 -31.29 3.99 26.07
CA GLY A 693 -30.04 3.24 26.02
C GLY A 693 -29.11 3.77 24.93
N TRP A 694 -27.99 3.08 24.73
CA TRP A 694 -27.01 3.38 23.70
C TRP A 694 -27.10 2.33 22.59
N VAL A 695 -27.10 2.80 21.34
CA VAL A 695 -27.09 1.96 20.16
C VAL A 695 -25.95 2.36 19.25
N GLU A 696 -25.29 1.39 18.62
CA GLU A 696 -24.25 1.66 17.62
C GLU A 696 -24.81 2.52 16.49
N VAL A 697 -24.05 3.53 16.09
CA VAL A 697 -24.35 4.32 14.91
C VAL A 697 -24.03 3.49 13.68
N THR A 698 -25.01 3.36 12.79
CA THR A 698 -24.81 2.72 11.48
C THR A 698 -25.19 3.69 10.37
N ASN A 699 -24.53 3.58 9.22
CA ASN A 699 -25.02 4.24 8.01
C ASN A 699 -26.30 3.54 7.48
N ASN A 700 -26.89 4.09 6.41
CA ASN A 700 -28.11 3.53 5.81
C ASN A 700 -27.92 2.11 5.24
N ALA A 701 -26.69 1.67 5.03
CA ALA A 701 -26.32 0.33 4.61
C ALA A 701 -26.18 -0.66 5.79
N GLY A 702 -26.33 -0.20 7.04
CA GLY A 702 -26.14 -1.01 8.24
C GLY A 702 -24.67 -1.23 8.61
N VAL A 703 -23.73 -0.48 8.01
CA VAL A 703 -22.31 -0.54 8.36
C VAL A 703 -22.08 0.32 9.59
N ILE A 704 -21.42 -0.27 10.60
CA ILE A 704 -21.09 0.36 11.88
C ILE A 704 -20.14 1.53 11.63
N TYR A 705 -20.38 2.65 12.31
CA TYR A 705 -19.49 3.80 12.34
C TYR A 705 -18.28 3.50 13.24
N SER A 706 -17.10 3.46 12.65
CA SER A 706 -15.82 3.13 13.30
C SER A 706 -14.68 4.02 12.80
N ASP A 707 -13.49 3.81 13.36
CA ASP A 707 -12.22 4.41 12.92
C ASP A 707 -11.61 3.78 11.65
N ASP A 708 -12.42 3.09 10.84
CA ASP A 708 -11.97 2.51 9.56
C ASP A 708 -11.88 3.57 8.44
N GLY A 709 -12.47 4.75 8.63
CA GLY A 709 -12.55 5.84 7.64
C GLY A 709 -11.66 7.04 7.93
N TYR A 710 -11.98 8.18 7.30
CA TYR A 710 -11.19 9.42 7.38
C TYR A 710 -11.64 10.42 8.44
N THR A 711 -12.56 10.02 9.32
CA THR A 711 -13.15 10.91 10.34
C THR A 711 -12.38 10.89 11.66
N THR A 712 -11.36 10.04 11.76
CA THR A 712 -10.59 9.86 12.98
C THR A 712 -9.10 9.80 12.69
N ILE A 713 -8.28 10.20 13.65
CA ILE A 713 -6.87 9.79 13.73
C ILE A 713 -6.58 9.33 15.15
N THR A 714 -5.94 8.18 15.29
CA THR A 714 -5.57 7.61 16.58
C THR A 714 -4.06 7.71 16.76
N PHE A 715 -3.62 8.32 17.86
CA PHE A 715 -2.23 8.48 18.23
C PHE A 715 -1.89 7.57 19.41
N TYR A 716 -0.67 7.03 19.38
CA TYR A 716 -0.03 6.48 20.56
C TYR A 716 0.89 7.55 21.15
N ARG A 717 0.60 7.99 22.38
CA ARG A 717 1.33 9.05 23.11
C ARG A 717 2.22 8.51 24.23
N GLY A 718 2.12 7.22 24.52
CA GLY A 718 2.87 6.55 25.58
C GLY A 718 4.38 6.41 25.31
N ASP A 719 5.11 5.92 26.31
CA ASP A 719 6.57 5.73 26.28
C ASP A 719 7.01 4.29 25.96
N TYR A 720 6.05 3.37 25.80
CA TYR A 720 6.26 1.92 25.59
C TYR A 720 6.85 1.17 26.78
N ASP A 721 7.01 1.80 27.94
CA ASP A 721 7.53 1.15 29.15
C ASP A 721 6.44 1.11 30.22
N SER A 722 6.00 2.28 30.66
CA SER A 722 5.12 2.42 31.83
C SER A 722 3.85 3.23 31.53
N ASP A 723 3.91 4.07 30.49
CA ASP A 723 2.83 4.87 29.97
C ASP A 723 2.37 4.32 28.61
N HIS A 724 1.08 3.99 28.53
CA HIS A 724 0.39 3.50 27.34
C HIS A 724 -0.81 4.39 27.02
N THR A 725 -0.58 5.70 27.02
CA THR A 725 -1.60 6.69 26.67
C THR A 725 -1.88 6.66 25.17
N TRP A 726 -3.16 6.61 24.84
CA TRP A 726 -3.71 6.75 23.50
C TRP A 726 -4.56 8.01 23.42
N GLU A 727 -4.61 8.62 22.23
CA GLU A 727 -5.37 9.83 21.96
C GLU A 727 -6.09 9.68 20.62
N LEU A 728 -7.38 9.96 20.59
CA LEU A 728 -8.23 9.94 19.41
C LEU A 728 -8.65 11.38 19.09
N HIS A 729 -8.47 11.78 17.84
CA HIS A 729 -9.13 12.97 17.30
C HIS A 729 -10.27 12.52 16.39
N TRP A 730 -11.46 13.09 16.57
CA TRP A 730 -12.66 12.80 15.79
C TRP A 730 -13.22 14.09 15.20
N GLU A 731 -13.36 14.11 13.87
CA GLU A 731 -13.91 15.22 13.10
C GLU A 731 -15.00 14.70 12.18
N GLU A 732 -16.10 15.45 12.02
CA GLU A 732 -17.23 14.99 11.21
C GLU A 732 -17.87 16.10 10.36
N LYS A 733 -18.50 15.68 9.25
CA LYS A 733 -19.04 16.52 8.17
C LYS A 733 -20.21 17.40 8.62
N LEU A 734 -20.47 18.43 7.80
CA LEU A 734 -21.50 19.45 8.04
C LEU A 734 -22.94 18.92 8.06
N ASP A 735 -23.19 17.73 7.53
CA ASP A 735 -24.50 17.10 7.39
C ASP A 735 -24.72 15.92 8.35
N PHE A 736 -23.71 15.54 9.13
CA PHE A 736 -23.82 14.41 10.06
C PHE A 736 -24.93 14.66 11.10
N PRO A 737 -25.78 13.67 11.43
CA PRO A 737 -26.93 13.89 12.28
C PRO A 737 -26.56 14.47 13.66
N THR A 738 -27.36 15.44 14.12
CA THR A 738 -27.24 15.92 15.50
C THR A 738 -27.89 14.94 16.47
N GLY A 739 -27.44 14.98 17.71
CA GLY A 739 -27.92 14.06 18.73
C GLY A 739 -26.96 13.97 19.89
N ARG A 740 -27.25 13.04 20.78
CA ARG A 740 -26.39 12.77 21.93
C ARG A 740 -25.62 11.48 21.70
N TYR A 741 -24.31 11.59 21.74
CA TYR A 741 -23.38 10.53 21.34
C TYR A 741 -22.41 10.18 22.48
N ARG A 742 -21.78 9.02 22.38
CA ARG A 742 -20.58 8.67 23.12
C ARG A 742 -19.63 7.87 22.23
N ILE A 743 -18.34 7.99 22.48
CA ILE A 743 -17.29 7.20 21.84
C ILE A 743 -17.07 5.95 22.68
N HIS A 744 -17.16 4.78 22.04
CA HIS A 744 -16.89 3.49 22.66
C HIS A 744 -15.55 2.95 22.14
N ILE A 745 -14.64 2.63 23.06
CA ILE A 745 -13.30 2.09 22.78
C ILE A 745 -13.22 0.65 23.28
N GLU A 746 -12.78 -0.25 22.41
CA GLU A 746 -12.40 -1.62 22.75
C GLU A 746 -10.90 -1.80 22.55
N GLY A 747 -10.21 -2.44 23.48
CA GLY A 747 -8.78 -2.69 23.37
C GLY A 747 -8.31 -3.80 24.29
N HIS A 748 -7.00 -3.95 24.39
CA HIS A 748 -6.35 -4.95 25.22
C HIS A 748 -5.18 -4.33 25.99
N TYR A 749 -4.84 -4.86 27.16
CA TYR A 749 -3.67 -4.42 27.92
C TYR A 749 -3.00 -5.61 28.59
N TYR A 750 -1.69 -5.51 28.81
CA TYR A 750 -0.94 -6.49 29.58
C TYR A 750 -0.92 -6.08 31.05
N ASP A 751 -1.36 -6.96 31.95
CA ASP A 751 -1.44 -6.69 33.40
C ASP A 751 -0.14 -7.02 34.17
N GLY A 752 0.91 -7.40 33.44
CA GLY A 752 2.17 -7.90 34.00
C GLY A 752 2.25 -9.43 34.10
N GLN A 753 1.16 -10.15 33.80
CA GLN A 753 1.10 -11.61 33.76
C GLN A 753 0.43 -12.13 32.49
N GLN A 754 -0.64 -11.49 32.03
CA GLN A 754 -1.42 -11.91 30.86
C GLN A 754 -2.08 -10.72 30.16
N VAL A 755 -2.46 -10.91 28.90
CA VAL A 755 -3.24 -9.93 28.13
C VAL A 755 -4.70 -9.99 28.58
N GLN A 756 -5.33 -8.83 28.81
CA GLN A 756 -6.72 -8.66 29.23
C GLN A 756 -7.42 -7.69 28.27
N SER A 757 -8.67 -7.96 27.91
CA SER A 757 -9.51 -7.02 27.15
C SER A 757 -10.03 -5.90 28.05
N TYR A 758 -10.17 -4.69 27.52
CA TYR A 758 -10.85 -3.58 28.19
C TYR A 758 -11.87 -2.92 27.25
N GLN A 759 -12.86 -2.26 27.86
CA GLN A 759 -13.82 -1.40 27.17
C GLN A 759 -13.94 -0.08 27.93
N LEU A 760 -13.96 1.04 27.22
CA LEU A 760 -14.10 2.38 27.78
C LEU A 760 -15.15 3.16 27.01
N ASP A 761 -15.99 3.87 27.73
CA ASP A 761 -16.97 4.79 27.16
C ASP A 761 -16.57 6.23 27.52
N SER A 762 -16.58 7.14 26.54
CA SER A 762 -16.53 8.58 26.83
C SER A 762 -17.78 8.99 27.63
N ARG A 763 -17.74 10.17 28.27
CA ARG A 763 -18.97 10.81 28.71
C ARG A 763 -19.86 11.10 27.50
N PRO A 764 -21.20 11.07 27.68
CA PRO A 764 -22.13 11.53 26.67
C PRO A 764 -21.90 13.00 26.32
N PHE A 765 -21.88 13.33 25.05
CA PHE A 765 -21.78 14.70 24.54
C PHE A 765 -22.90 15.00 23.53
N ASP A 766 -23.32 16.26 23.49
CA ASP A 766 -24.29 16.75 22.51
C ASP A 766 -23.55 17.17 21.24
N PHE A 767 -23.85 16.51 20.12
CA PHE A 767 -23.36 16.89 18.80
C PHE A 767 -24.39 17.82 18.13
N VAL A 768 -24.01 19.08 17.96
CA VAL A 768 -24.93 20.17 17.63
C VAL A 768 -24.57 20.85 16.30
N PRO A 769 -25.49 21.60 15.68
CA PRO A 769 -25.17 22.34 14.46
C PRO A 769 -24.05 23.36 14.69
N CYS A 770 -23.23 23.60 13.67
CA CYS A 770 -22.20 24.63 13.71
C CYS A 770 -22.84 26.01 13.84
N SER A 771 -22.40 26.83 14.80
CA SER A 771 -22.92 28.19 15.02
C SER A 771 -22.01 29.30 14.45
N ARG A 772 -20.98 28.89 13.69
CA ARG A 772 -19.83 29.72 13.31
C ARG A 772 -19.76 30.06 11.81
N LEU A 773 -20.87 30.00 11.06
CA LEU A 773 -20.87 30.49 9.67
C LEU A 773 -20.47 31.98 9.64
N LEU A 774 -19.61 32.33 8.70
CA LEU A 774 -19.05 33.66 8.58
C LEU A 774 -19.84 34.47 7.56
N VAL A 775 -20.14 35.72 7.92
CA VAL A 775 -20.64 36.74 6.99
C VAL A 775 -19.57 37.80 6.83
N LEU A 776 -19.02 37.91 5.62
CA LEU A 776 -17.85 38.73 5.31
C LEU A 776 -18.19 39.80 4.27
N GLY A 777 -17.43 40.90 4.28
CA GLY A 777 -17.49 41.93 3.23
C GLY A 777 -18.86 42.59 3.07
N VAL A 778 -19.62 42.80 4.16
CA VAL A 778 -20.96 43.41 4.09
C VAL A 778 -20.87 44.82 3.52
N GLN A 779 -21.57 45.05 2.40
CA GLN A 779 -21.68 46.33 1.72
C GLN A 779 -23.16 46.69 1.55
N MET A 780 -23.47 47.98 1.68
CA MET A 780 -24.81 48.50 1.47
C MET A 780 -24.71 49.86 0.80
N ASP A 781 -25.53 50.10 -0.22
CA ASP A 781 -25.70 51.43 -0.84
C ASP A 781 -27.14 51.94 -0.66
N GLU A 782 -27.61 52.85 -1.52
CA GLU A 782 -28.98 53.39 -1.45
C GLU A 782 -30.06 52.36 -1.83
N ASN A 783 -29.71 51.32 -2.58
CA ASN A 783 -30.64 50.38 -3.19
C ASN A 783 -30.40 48.94 -2.73
N ASP A 784 -29.14 48.51 -2.70
CA ASP A 784 -28.75 47.11 -2.59
C ASP A 784 -27.85 46.86 -1.37
N ILE A 785 -27.99 45.66 -0.80
CA ILE A 785 -27.08 45.09 0.18
C ILE A 785 -26.45 43.83 -0.39
N SER A 786 -25.15 43.64 -0.15
CA SER A 786 -24.43 42.42 -0.51
C SER A 786 -23.48 41.98 0.59
N ALA A 787 -23.22 40.67 0.66
CA ALA A 787 -22.16 40.10 1.49
C ALA A 787 -21.76 38.71 1.00
N ALA A 788 -20.64 38.21 1.51
CA ALA A 788 -20.20 36.83 1.37
C ALA A 788 -20.63 35.98 2.56
N VAL A 789 -20.98 34.72 2.31
CA VAL A 789 -21.25 33.69 3.32
C VAL A 789 -20.27 32.55 3.13
N MET A 790 -19.63 32.14 4.22
CA MET A 790 -18.61 31.09 4.23
C MET A 790 -18.80 30.17 5.42
N TYR A 791 -18.45 28.89 5.26
CA TYR A 791 -18.23 28.00 6.40
C TYR A 791 -16.92 28.42 7.12
N PRO A 792 -16.84 28.23 8.44
CA PRO A 792 -15.61 28.56 9.18
C PRO A 792 -14.43 27.70 8.70
N PRO A 793 -13.18 28.07 9.02
CA PRO A 793 -12.04 27.18 8.81
C PRO A 793 -12.23 25.82 9.51
N GLY A 794 -11.48 24.82 9.05
CA GLY A 794 -11.45 23.51 9.68
C GLY A 794 -10.81 23.64 11.07
N PRO A 795 -10.86 22.60 11.91
CA PRO A 795 -10.22 22.63 13.21
C PRO A 795 -8.73 22.97 13.09
N THR A 796 -8.27 23.94 13.88
CA THR A 796 -6.86 24.35 14.00
C THR A 796 -6.44 24.37 15.46
N ASN A 797 -5.15 24.42 15.71
CA ASN A 797 -4.60 24.63 17.04
C ASN A 797 -4.58 26.12 17.46
N ASP A 798 -5.28 27.04 16.78
CA ASP A 798 -5.29 28.45 17.20
C ASP A 798 -6.21 28.66 18.41
N ASP A 799 -5.61 28.64 19.59
CA ASP A 799 -6.24 28.95 20.87
C ASP A 799 -6.18 30.45 21.24
N GLY A 800 -5.73 31.30 20.31
CA GLY A 800 -5.49 32.72 20.57
C GLY A 800 -4.18 33.01 21.32
N GLN A 801 -3.39 32.00 21.67
CA GLN A 801 -2.10 32.13 22.35
C GLN A 801 -0.93 31.63 21.50
N ASN A 802 -1.16 30.64 20.65
CA ASN A 802 -0.09 30.07 19.82
C ASN A 802 0.51 31.12 18.86
N PRO A 803 1.85 31.19 18.73
CA PRO A 803 2.48 31.99 17.68
C PRO A 803 1.94 31.55 16.32
N PHE A 804 1.62 32.49 15.43
CA PHE A 804 0.98 32.13 14.16
C PHE A 804 1.84 31.18 13.30
N SER A 805 3.16 31.29 13.42
CA SER A 805 4.12 30.40 12.75
C SER A 805 4.06 28.94 13.24
N GLN A 806 3.27 28.67 14.28
CA GLN A 806 3.02 27.36 14.86
C GLN A 806 1.54 26.94 14.69
N LEU A 807 0.75 27.69 13.91
CA LEU A 807 -0.61 27.29 13.61
C LEU A 807 -0.65 26.18 12.58
N GLU A 808 -1.34 25.11 12.93
CA GLU A 808 -1.46 23.91 12.14
C GLU A 808 -2.93 23.47 12.09
N PRO A 809 -3.41 23.00 10.92
CA PRO A 809 -4.71 22.33 10.86
C PRO A 809 -4.65 21.07 11.72
N LEU A 810 -5.64 20.90 12.59
CA LEU A 810 -5.81 19.69 13.41
C LEU A 810 -6.84 18.74 12.80
N GLY A 811 -7.82 19.28 12.06
CA GLY A 811 -8.75 18.45 11.32
C GLY A 811 -8.05 17.71 10.19
N VAL A 812 -8.64 16.61 9.76
CA VAL A 812 -8.19 15.74 8.67
C VAL A 812 -9.21 15.63 7.56
N LEU A 813 -10.48 15.99 7.79
CA LEU A 813 -11.52 15.90 6.78
C LEU A 813 -11.38 16.95 5.69
N ARG A 814 -11.61 16.49 4.46
CA ARG A 814 -11.77 17.37 3.30
C ARG A 814 -13.11 18.09 3.38
N HIS A 815 -13.09 19.42 3.36
CA HIS A 815 -14.29 20.26 3.26
C HIS A 815 -14.53 20.76 1.83
N THR A 816 -13.55 21.45 1.26
CA THR A 816 -13.51 21.90 -0.15
C THR A 816 -12.10 21.79 -0.70
N GLY A 817 -11.96 21.67 -2.03
CA GLY A 817 -10.67 21.79 -2.73
C GLY A 817 -10.36 23.23 -3.17
N LEU A 818 -11.14 24.24 -2.78
CA LEU A 818 -10.98 25.60 -3.32
C LEU A 818 -10.08 26.54 -2.49
N VAL A 819 -9.84 26.22 -1.23
CA VAL A 819 -9.06 27.07 -0.29
C VAL A 819 -8.22 26.22 0.67
N PRO A 820 -7.14 26.77 1.24
CA PRO A 820 -6.39 26.09 2.31
C PRO A 820 -7.25 25.76 3.54
N PRO A 821 -6.94 24.68 4.29
CA PRO A 821 -7.78 24.20 5.40
C PRO A 821 -7.87 25.16 6.59
N THR A 822 -6.88 26.04 6.76
CA THR A 822 -6.84 27.08 7.81
C THR A 822 -7.68 28.30 7.46
N MET A 823 -8.34 28.32 6.30
CA MET A 823 -9.15 29.43 5.81
C MET A 823 -10.64 29.04 5.71
N PRO A 824 -11.55 30.01 5.82
CA PRO A 824 -12.97 29.79 5.54
C PRO A 824 -13.19 29.35 4.09
N TRP A 825 -14.21 28.52 3.84
CA TRP A 825 -14.56 28.09 2.48
C TRP A 825 -15.96 28.51 2.03
N PRO A 826 -16.18 28.64 0.71
CA PRO A 826 -17.50 28.95 0.17
C PRO A 826 -18.51 27.86 0.53
N VAL A 827 -19.71 28.28 0.92
CA VAL A 827 -20.86 27.39 1.08
C VAL A 827 -21.37 26.91 -0.29
N PRO A 828 -21.99 25.72 -0.41
CA PRO A 828 -22.52 25.26 -1.69
C PRO A 828 -23.62 26.19 -2.21
N ALA A 829 -23.66 26.35 -3.54
CA ALA A 829 -24.62 27.20 -4.25
C ALA A 829 -25.76 26.39 -4.88
N ASP A 830 -26.25 25.43 -4.13
CA ASP A 830 -27.35 24.53 -4.48
C ASP A 830 -28.67 24.92 -3.81
N GLY A 831 -28.70 26.07 -3.11
CA GLY A 831 -29.86 26.56 -2.38
C GLY A 831 -30.03 25.97 -0.98
N THR A 832 -29.07 25.17 -0.50
CA THR A 832 -29.09 24.64 0.87
C THR A 832 -28.79 25.71 1.92
N VAL A 833 -28.11 26.80 1.55
CA VAL A 833 -27.81 27.93 2.44
C VAL A 833 -28.69 29.13 2.13
N THR A 834 -29.29 29.71 3.16
CA THR A 834 -30.16 30.88 3.09
C THR A 834 -29.68 31.99 4.01
N VAL A 835 -29.98 33.24 3.64
CA VAL A 835 -29.61 34.44 4.40
C VAL A 835 -30.85 35.27 4.74
N THR A 836 -30.93 35.74 5.97
CA THR A 836 -31.85 36.81 6.39
C THR A 836 -31.08 38.06 6.79
N VAL A 837 -31.64 39.22 6.51
CA VAL A 837 -31.03 40.51 6.82
C VAL A 837 -32.03 41.38 7.57
N SER A 838 -31.64 41.88 8.73
CA SER A 838 -32.36 42.91 9.48
C SER A 838 -31.62 44.24 9.35
N ILE A 839 -32.28 45.27 8.84
CA ILE A 839 -31.71 46.61 8.65
C ILE A 839 -32.52 47.61 9.47
N GLN A 840 -31.91 48.19 10.50
CA GLN A 840 -32.48 49.30 11.24
C GLN A 840 -31.95 50.63 10.67
N PRO A 841 -32.76 51.39 9.92
CA PRO A 841 -32.36 52.69 9.42
C PRO A 841 -32.22 53.75 10.52
N PRO A 842 -31.59 54.90 10.24
CA PRO A 842 -31.46 56.02 11.18
C PRO A 842 -32.80 56.54 11.72
N SER A 843 -33.87 56.34 10.95
CA SER A 843 -35.24 56.66 11.33
C SER A 843 -36.24 55.71 10.68
N GLY A 844 -37.32 55.38 11.39
CA GLY A 844 -38.37 54.47 10.93
C GLY A 844 -38.19 53.03 11.42
N ASP A 845 -39.07 52.15 10.93
CA ASP A 845 -39.10 50.75 11.32
C ASP A 845 -37.99 49.94 10.63
N ALA A 846 -37.52 48.89 11.30
CA ALA A 846 -36.56 47.94 10.74
C ALA A 846 -37.14 47.23 9.50
N VAL A 847 -36.31 47.03 8.50
CA VAL A 847 -36.63 46.24 7.31
C VAL A 847 -36.02 44.86 7.44
N GLN A 848 -36.80 43.83 7.12
CA GLN A 848 -36.37 42.44 7.09
C GLN A 848 -36.33 41.95 5.64
N LEU A 849 -35.23 41.33 5.25
CA LEU A 849 -35.04 40.68 3.95
C LEU A 849 -34.81 39.19 4.14
N GLY A 850 -35.23 38.41 3.16
CA GLY A 850 -34.97 36.98 3.07
C GLY A 850 -36.18 36.08 3.33
N PRO A 851 -36.00 34.74 3.22
CA PRO A 851 -34.73 34.06 2.95
C PRO A 851 -34.19 34.36 1.55
N LEU A 852 -32.92 34.76 1.48
CA LEU A 852 -32.17 35.01 0.25
C LEU A 852 -31.28 33.81 -0.04
N ALA A 853 -31.19 33.39 -1.30
CA ALA A 853 -30.22 32.39 -1.72
C ALA A 853 -28.85 33.02 -1.92
N VAL A 854 -27.80 32.23 -1.76
CA VAL A 854 -26.42 32.59 -2.09
C VAL A 854 -26.04 32.05 -3.48
N ASP A 855 -25.31 32.83 -4.25
CA ASP A 855 -24.61 32.46 -5.47
C ASP A 855 -23.22 31.93 -5.10
N GLY A 856 -22.73 30.88 -5.74
CA GLY A 856 -21.42 30.27 -5.49
C GLY A 856 -20.27 30.88 -6.28
N SER A 857 -20.53 31.95 -7.04
CA SER A 857 -19.55 32.57 -7.91
C SER A 857 -19.16 33.97 -7.42
N GLY A 858 -18.02 34.07 -6.74
CA GLY A 858 -17.55 35.33 -6.19
C GLY A 858 -16.16 35.25 -5.57
N GLN A 859 -15.65 36.42 -5.16
CA GLN A 859 -14.44 36.55 -4.37
C GLN A 859 -14.70 37.51 -3.22
N VAL A 860 -14.07 37.26 -2.06
CA VAL A 860 -14.09 38.18 -0.92
C VAL A 860 -12.67 38.42 -0.43
N GLU A 861 -12.37 39.66 -0.09
CA GLU A 861 -11.12 39.99 0.61
C GLU A 861 -11.27 39.55 2.07
N TYR A 862 -10.51 38.54 2.46
CA TYR A 862 -10.46 38.01 3.81
C TYR A 862 -9.25 38.56 4.55
N HIS A 863 -9.50 39.29 5.63
CA HIS A 863 -8.47 39.78 6.52
C HIS A 863 -8.24 38.76 7.63
N TYR A 864 -7.00 38.29 7.77
CA TYR A 864 -6.64 37.28 8.76
C TYR A 864 -5.39 37.70 9.53
N VAL A 865 -5.25 37.20 10.76
CA VAL A 865 -3.98 37.28 11.50
C VAL A 865 -2.97 36.45 10.71
N SER A 866 -1.80 37.00 10.39
CA SER A 866 -0.77 36.38 9.56
C SER A 866 0.52 36.10 10.32
N SER A 867 0.72 36.78 11.45
CA SER A 867 1.76 36.48 12.41
C SER A 867 1.29 36.84 13.82
N ARG A 868 1.76 36.12 14.83
CA ARG A 868 1.62 36.45 16.26
C ARG A 868 2.99 36.23 16.89
N ASP A 869 3.59 37.28 17.44
CA ASP A 869 4.93 37.19 18.04
C ASP A 869 4.89 36.61 19.47
N ALA A 870 6.06 36.39 20.07
CA ALA A 870 6.19 35.84 21.42
C ALA A 870 5.64 36.75 22.54
N GLN A 871 5.24 37.98 22.22
CA GLN A 871 4.57 38.92 23.12
C GLN A 871 3.05 38.98 22.86
N GLY A 872 2.54 38.18 21.91
CA GLY A 872 1.13 38.17 21.53
C GLY A 872 0.73 39.31 20.59
N GLN A 873 1.69 40.04 19.99
CA GLN A 873 1.36 41.06 18.99
C GLN A 873 1.06 40.41 17.64
N GLU A 874 -0.12 40.70 17.13
CA GLU A 874 -0.61 40.17 15.85
C GLU A 874 -0.32 41.13 14.69
N SER A 875 0.13 40.59 13.56
CA SER A 875 0.14 41.29 12.27
C SER A 875 -0.89 40.68 11.34
N THR A 876 -1.59 41.50 10.56
CA THR A 876 -2.65 41.04 9.64
C THR A 876 -2.19 41.03 8.19
N ALA A 877 -2.76 40.12 7.41
CA ALA A 877 -2.65 40.08 5.96
C ALA A 877 -4.06 39.98 5.34
N THR A 878 -4.13 40.12 4.02
CA THR A 878 -5.36 39.99 3.26
C THR A 878 -5.15 38.98 2.14
N ALA A 879 -6.12 38.08 1.95
CA ALA A 879 -6.17 37.16 0.83
C ALA A 879 -7.52 37.30 0.12
N SER A 880 -7.52 37.16 -1.21
CA SER A 880 -8.76 37.04 -2.00
C SER A 880 -9.17 35.57 -2.01
N LEU A 881 -10.34 35.26 -1.46
CA LEU A 881 -10.86 33.90 -1.35
C LEU A 881 -12.12 33.71 -2.22
N PRO A 882 -12.29 32.55 -2.89
CA PRO A 882 -13.57 32.15 -3.45
C PRO A 882 -14.65 32.19 -2.37
N ALA A 883 -15.80 32.79 -2.68
CA ALA A 883 -16.86 32.99 -1.71
C ALA A 883 -18.25 32.92 -2.36
N SER A 884 -19.24 32.56 -1.54
CA SER A 884 -20.63 32.53 -1.96
C SER A 884 -21.30 33.85 -1.58
N LEU A 885 -21.78 34.60 -2.57
CA LEU A 885 -22.28 35.96 -2.41
C LEU A 885 -23.81 35.99 -2.43
N PHE A 886 -24.42 36.96 -1.75
CA PHE A 886 -25.79 37.36 -2.05
C PHE A 886 -25.85 38.86 -2.32
N THR A 887 -26.83 39.27 -3.13
CA THR A 887 -27.17 40.68 -3.35
C THR A 887 -28.69 40.81 -3.34
N ALA A 888 -29.23 41.79 -2.63
CA ALA A 888 -30.67 42.05 -2.59
C ALA A 888 -31.00 43.53 -2.47
N ALA A 889 -32.05 43.95 -3.18
CA ALA A 889 -32.63 45.27 -3.01
C ALA A 889 -33.27 45.39 -1.62
N HIS A 890 -32.89 46.40 -0.85
CA HIS A 890 -33.27 46.47 0.56
C HIS A 890 -34.45 47.40 0.87
N GLY A 891 -34.68 48.48 0.11
CA GLY A 891 -35.78 49.43 0.35
C GLY A 891 -35.77 50.17 1.71
N ALA A 892 -34.74 49.92 2.52
CA ALA A 892 -34.52 50.50 3.85
C ALA A 892 -33.93 51.92 3.83
N TRP A 893 -33.57 52.47 2.67
CA TRP A 893 -32.97 53.81 2.59
C TRP A 893 -33.89 54.89 3.14
N ARG A 894 -33.39 55.67 4.11
CA ARG A 894 -34.09 56.81 4.75
C ARG A 894 -33.20 58.05 4.81
N GLY A 895 -32.21 58.14 3.92
CA GLY A 895 -31.20 59.20 3.88
C GLY A 895 -29.89 58.81 4.56
N ALA A 896 -28.92 59.72 4.46
CA ALA A 896 -27.60 59.57 5.07
C ALA A 896 -27.69 59.37 6.59
N GLY A 897 -26.80 58.54 7.13
CA GLY A 897 -26.71 58.27 8.55
C GLY A 897 -26.32 56.84 8.87
N GLN A 898 -26.48 56.49 10.14
CA GLN A 898 -26.04 55.23 10.72
C GLN A 898 -27.12 54.14 10.57
N TYR A 899 -26.79 53.05 9.89
CA TYR A 899 -27.62 51.87 9.72
C TYR A 899 -27.06 50.72 10.54
N GLN A 900 -27.89 50.10 11.39
CA GLN A 900 -27.52 48.86 12.07
C GLN A 900 -28.02 47.66 11.26
N LEU A 901 -27.10 46.74 10.96
CA LEU A 901 -27.38 45.55 10.17
C LEU A 901 -27.10 44.30 10.98
N THR A 902 -28.00 43.34 10.91
CA THR A 902 -27.76 41.96 11.34
C THR A 902 -28.01 41.06 10.15
N VAL A 903 -26.97 40.33 9.73
CA VAL A 903 -27.04 39.34 8.66
C VAL A 903 -26.90 37.97 9.31
N THR A 904 -27.85 37.08 9.07
CA THR A 904 -27.85 35.71 9.60
C THR A 904 -27.88 34.72 8.44
N ALA A 905 -26.90 33.83 8.40
CA ALA A 905 -26.85 32.73 7.44
C ALA A 905 -27.25 31.42 8.14
N SER A 906 -27.94 30.53 7.42
CA SER A 906 -28.22 29.18 7.90
C SER A 906 -28.35 28.20 6.73
N ASP A 907 -27.84 26.97 6.92
CA ASP A 907 -27.99 25.88 5.97
C ASP A 907 -29.14 24.92 6.30
N SER A 908 -29.40 23.99 5.37
CA SER A 908 -30.48 23.02 5.50
C SER A 908 -30.31 22.00 6.64
N HIS A 909 -29.11 21.93 7.23
CA HIS A 909 -28.80 21.08 8.36
C HIS A 909 -28.88 21.84 9.70
N GLY A 910 -29.25 23.12 9.67
CA GLY A 910 -29.37 23.98 10.84
C GLY A 910 -28.04 24.59 11.30
N ASN A 911 -26.95 24.41 10.54
CA ASN A 911 -25.74 25.17 10.79
C ASN A 911 -26.03 26.64 10.49
N GLY A 912 -25.44 27.57 11.23
CA GLY A 912 -25.73 28.97 11.10
C GLY A 912 -24.63 29.88 11.62
N GLY A 913 -24.86 31.18 11.50
CA GLY A 913 -23.94 32.21 11.97
C GLY A 913 -24.54 33.59 11.73
N SER A 914 -24.19 34.55 12.57
CA SER A 914 -24.75 35.90 12.48
C SER A 914 -23.66 36.94 12.67
N SER A 915 -23.68 37.95 11.80
CA SER A 915 -22.83 39.14 11.93
C SER A 915 -23.69 40.36 12.16
N THR A 916 -23.32 41.19 13.13
CA THR A 916 -23.97 42.48 13.38
C THR A 916 -22.93 43.58 13.23
N LEU A 917 -23.22 44.56 12.38
CA LEU A 917 -22.34 45.71 12.17
C LEU A 917 -23.14 46.99 11.96
N THR A 918 -22.42 48.11 11.97
CA THR A 918 -23.01 49.42 11.77
C THR A 918 -22.31 50.13 10.62
N LEU A 919 -23.08 50.57 9.62
CA LEU A 919 -22.57 51.30 8.46
C LEU A 919 -23.06 52.74 8.49
N ASP A 920 -22.15 53.68 8.24
CA ASP A 920 -22.51 55.08 7.99
C ASP A 920 -22.60 55.30 6.48
N LEU A 921 -23.81 55.57 5.98
CA LEU A 921 -24.04 55.83 4.57
C LEU A 921 -24.08 57.35 4.30
N PRO A 922 -23.40 57.84 3.25
CA PRO A 922 -23.19 59.26 2.98
C PRO A 922 -24.42 60.02 2.47
#